data_AF-A0A372QGY2-F1
#
_entry.id   AF-A0A372QGY2-F1
#
_cell.length_a   1.000
_cell.length_b   1.000
_cell.length_c   1.000
_cell.angle_alpha   90.00
_cell.angle_beta   90.00
_cell.angle_gamma   90.00
#
_symmetry.space_group_name_H-M   'P 1'
#
loop_
_entity.id
_entity.type
_entity.pdbx_description
1 polymer ?
#
loop_
_entity_poly.entity_id
_entity_poly.type
_entity_poly.pdbx_seq_one_letter_code
_entity_poly.pdbx_strand_id
1 'polypeptide(L)'
;MKFLKEWICEIGEEINDNIDYFVYNEFKNLEEIYEETVNGTFKKVDLENQRITVVIKNLNNPKINENDFKEFITKLKVFHKINHPNIIRFLGLTRVLEYANEGNLRDYSKSKFNMLKWNDNIQMAQDITCGLMFLHSEQIIHGNLHADTILIKNGRLMITDFGLSVEATSLVSENIENIVYVEPRHLHDPSYKLDMRSDIYSLGVLLWELSSGRPSFLNYGQGEFSLIRTLIINEKREDPIESTPLEYQNLYQKCWHNSPDIRPKINEVHEILSQLNLQFKIFNDLLTKQQIIKKFKLNYRLILTENNATPSMKEIFEDGELNINLYEEQPIVYVDINMKADACINFPIAEITYNGDLLETFDNNDECFGHFFARKILVSGKLFIKDFNLATPEQINILKFYVFCAYNSSKYSTEIQFNKLFGLNLLPKIVTLGGEELNTHEKLIEWMNNLYQYNMIDIISYSLIPISQLSLKKLLLIDELESFNEKQPGVINFKEKLSLKKWIGNTMYDNLVNWADNLHLFKGLIINEDYKIRISKKIAVNLIKFPEVNLISDRTYPKMIMPSTNLEVILISNNIFSIKDLSTFPFIKNNVKHYEDYIHIIFKHEQYKILFNKDHIKPTKEFEQLIESALNSLKPLKALQDIFNEYGHLFPQRIILGKSLKNISPTTTSEIDLEHLTFDDLNVPYLLT
;
A
#
# COMPACT_ATOMS: atom_id res chain seq x y z
N MET A 1 35.60 34.92 -1.07
CA MET A 1 35.44 33.47 -0.83
C MET A 1 36.70 32.98 -0.13
N LYS A 2 36.55 32.21 0.94
CA LYS A 2 37.66 31.56 1.67
C LYS A 2 37.47 30.05 1.57
N PHE A 3 38.53 29.30 1.85
CA PHE A 3 38.42 27.85 1.97
C PHE A 3 37.58 27.48 3.20
N LEU A 4 36.78 26.42 3.12
CA LEU A 4 35.93 25.97 4.23
C LEU A 4 36.74 25.74 5.52
N LYS A 5 37.96 25.21 5.43
CA LYS A 5 38.85 25.06 6.59
C LYS A 5 39.26 26.39 7.22
N GLU A 6 39.48 27.44 6.41
CA GLU A 6 39.81 28.78 6.92
C GLU A 6 38.63 29.37 7.69
N TRP A 7 37.41 29.23 7.15
CA TRP A 7 36.18 29.62 7.82
C TRP A 7 35.95 28.88 9.14
N ILE A 8 36.19 27.55 9.18
CA ILE A 8 36.08 26.75 10.41
C ILE A 8 37.13 27.17 11.45
N CYS A 9 38.38 27.43 11.03
CA CYS A 9 39.45 27.88 11.94
C CYS A 9 39.17 29.27 12.53
N GLU A 10 38.59 30.19 11.74
CA GLU A 10 38.23 31.53 12.22
C GLU A 10 37.08 31.51 13.24
N ILE A 11 36.19 30.52 13.13
CA ILE A 11 35.04 30.36 14.03
C ILE A 11 35.36 29.51 15.28
N GLY A 12 36.41 28.69 15.24
CA GLY A 12 36.75 27.72 16.29
C GLY A 12 36.94 28.32 17.69
N GLU A 13 37.11 29.64 17.82
CA GLU A 13 37.19 30.36 19.10
C GLU A 13 35.84 30.95 19.59
N GLU A 14 34.81 31.04 18.74
CA GLU A 14 33.52 31.70 19.04
C GLU A 14 32.32 30.74 19.23
N ILE A 15 32.43 29.44 18.88
CA ILE A 15 31.36 28.44 19.11
C ILE A 15 31.49 27.86 20.51
N ASN A 16 31.11 28.62 21.53
CA ASN A 16 31.22 28.15 22.92
C ASN A 16 29.93 27.55 23.49
N ASP A 17 28.83 27.44 22.72
CA ASP A 17 27.53 27.08 23.32
C ASP A 17 26.71 25.97 22.63
N ASN A 18 27.06 25.39 21.46
CA ASN A 18 26.13 24.44 20.79
C ASN A 18 26.66 23.35 19.82
N ILE A 19 27.95 23.31 19.44
CA ILE A 19 28.51 22.18 18.65
C ILE A 19 29.96 21.97 19.11
N ASP A 20 30.34 20.73 19.40
CA ASP A 20 31.71 20.42 19.78
C ASP A 20 32.69 20.64 18.61
N TYR A 21 33.81 21.31 18.91
CA TYR A 21 34.95 21.43 18.02
C TYR A 21 36.11 20.59 18.59
N PHE A 22 36.48 19.52 17.89
CA PHE A 22 37.57 18.65 18.29
C PHE A 22 38.86 19.05 17.59
N VAL A 23 39.90 19.33 18.37
CA VAL A 23 41.24 19.62 17.82
C VAL A 23 41.88 18.30 17.39
N TYR A 24 42.57 18.28 16.24
CA TYR A 24 43.17 17.05 15.68
C TYR A 24 44.09 16.28 16.66
N ASN A 25 44.69 17.00 17.63
CA ASN A 25 45.55 16.42 18.66
C ASN A 25 44.80 15.59 19.71
N GLU A 26 43.46 15.65 19.75
CA GLU A 26 42.61 14.86 20.67
C GLU A 26 42.34 13.44 20.17
N PHE A 27 42.78 13.12 18.95
CA PHE A 27 42.57 11.83 18.29
C PHE A 27 43.81 10.94 18.36
N LYS A 28 43.63 9.68 18.78
CA LYS A 28 44.66 8.63 18.73
C LYS A 28 44.22 7.47 17.85
N ASN A 29 45.17 6.59 17.51
CA ASN A 29 44.93 5.36 16.73
C ASN A 29 44.23 5.61 15.40
N LEU A 30 44.80 6.48 14.57
CA LEU A 30 44.26 6.78 13.24
C LEU A 30 44.38 5.55 12.31
N GLU A 31 43.26 4.88 12.08
CA GLU A 31 43.14 3.79 11.11
C GLU A 31 42.31 4.28 9.92
N GLU A 32 42.82 4.10 8.70
CA GLU A 32 42.08 4.40 7.48
C GLU A 32 41.08 3.26 7.21
N ILE A 33 39.78 3.58 7.15
CA ILE A 33 38.72 2.56 6.99
C ILE A 33 38.37 2.35 5.52
N TYR A 34 38.46 3.42 4.71
CA TYR A 34 38.13 3.41 3.29
C TYR A 34 39.16 4.27 2.53
N GLU A 35 39.81 3.70 1.51
CA GLU A 35 40.64 4.46 0.56
C GLU A 35 39.75 5.40 -0.26
N GLU A 36 40.29 6.59 -0.59
CA GLU A 36 39.69 7.70 -1.36
C GLU A 36 38.30 7.43 -1.99
N THR A 37 37.25 7.80 -1.25
CA THR A 37 35.90 7.86 -1.83
C THR A 37 35.67 9.23 -2.47
N VAL A 38 34.67 9.34 -3.36
CA VAL A 38 34.20 10.62 -3.93
C VAL A 38 33.84 11.65 -2.82
N ASN A 39 33.56 11.17 -1.62
CA ASN A 39 33.18 11.95 -0.44
C ASN A 39 34.31 12.22 0.58
N GLY A 40 35.56 11.87 0.24
CA GLY A 40 36.75 12.09 1.08
C GLY A 40 37.33 10.82 1.72
N THR A 41 38.32 11.02 2.62
CA THR A 41 38.94 9.94 3.41
C THR A 41 38.26 9.78 4.76
N PHE A 42 38.03 8.54 5.18
CA PHE A 42 37.43 8.18 6.46
C PHE A 42 38.47 7.58 7.39
N LYS A 43 38.66 8.20 8.56
CA LYS A 43 39.60 7.71 9.58
C LYS A 43 38.86 7.35 10.84
N LYS A 44 39.05 6.11 11.31
CA LYS A 44 38.68 5.68 12.65
C LYS A 44 39.69 6.23 13.63
N VAL A 45 39.21 6.81 14.72
CA VAL A 45 40.05 7.38 15.75
C VAL A 45 39.44 7.16 17.13
N ASP A 46 40.29 7.10 18.14
CA ASP A 46 39.86 7.09 19.54
C ASP A 46 39.95 8.50 20.11
N LEU A 47 38.84 8.98 20.70
CA LEU A 47 38.76 10.27 21.37
C LEU A 47 39.17 10.11 22.84
N GLU A 48 40.33 10.65 23.22
CA GLU A 48 40.97 10.37 24.53
C GLU A 48 40.09 10.72 25.73
N ASN A 49 39.39 11.85 25.66
CA ASN A 49 38.65 12.40 26.80
C ASN A 49 37.35 11.63 27.10
N GLN A 50 36.84 10.84 26.15
CA GLN A 50 35.53 10.18 26.26
C GLN A 50 35.59 8.65 26.11
N ARG A 51 36.76 8.08 25.76
CA ARG A 51 36.93 6.62 25.48
C ARG A 51 35.93 6.09 24.46
N ILE A 52 35.58 6.93 23.47
CA ILE A 52 34.72 6.55 22.36
C ILE A 52 35.55 6.47 21.08
N THR A 53 35.22 5.50 20.24
CA THR A 53 35.74 5.41 18.87
C THR A 53 34.79 6.17 17.95
N VAL A 54 35.35 7.04 17.11
CA VAL A 54 34.61 7.91 16.20
C VAL A 54 35.21 7.83 14.79
N VAL A 55 34.46 8.30 13.80
CA VAL A 55 34.90 8.41 12.41
C VAL A 55 35.03 9.88 12.05
N ILE A 56 36.17 10.27 11.50
CA ILE A 56 36.36 11.60 10.93
C ILE A 56 36.20 11.48 9.42
N LYS A 57 35.24 12.23 8.86
CA LYS A 57 35.08 12.39 7.42
C LYS A 57 35.80 13.66 6.97
N ASN A 58 36.94 13.51 6.29
CA ASN A 58 37.65 14.66 5.74
C ASN A 58 36.84 15.27 4.60
N LEU A 59 36.45 16.53 4.79
CA LEU A 59 35.83 17.34 3.76
C LEU A 59 36.82 17.67 2.65
N ASN A 60 36.33 17.65 1.40
CA ASN A 60 36.91 18.45 0.34
C ASN A 60 36.97 19.89 0.85
N ASN A 61 37.99 20.67 0.47
CA ASN A 61 38.18 22.03 0.97
C ASN A 61 37.72 23.03 -0.10
N PRO A 62 36.40 23.19 -0.37
CA PRO A 62 35.93 24.10 -1.39
C PRO A 62 36.11 25.56 -0.94
N LYS A 63 36.17 26.46 -1.92
CA LYS A 63 36.03 27.89 -1.67
C LYS A 63 34.54 28.21 -1.56
N ILE A 64 34.13 28.82 -0.46
CA ILE A 64 32.73 29.24 -0.24
C ILE A 64 32.65 30.70 0.21
N ASN A 65 31.49 31.32 -0.01
CA ASN A 65 31.22 32.66 0.49
C ASN A 65 30.69 32.60 1.94
N GLU A 66 30.57 33.76 2.59
CA GLU A 66 30.13 33.84 3.99
C GLU A 66 28.68 33.38 4.21
N ASN A 67 27.78 33.63 3.24
CA ASN A 67 26.38 33.23 3.34
C ASN A 67 26.24 31.71 3.25
N ASP A 68 26.93 31.08 2.29
CA ASP A 68 26.96 29.62 2.15
C ASP A 68 27.53 28.97 3.41
N PHE A 69 28.55 29.57 4.01
CA PHE A 69 29.14 29.10 5.25
C PHE A 69 28.18 29.24 6.46
N LYS A 70 27.44 30.35 6.56
CA LYS A 70 26.39 30.53 7.58
C LYS A 70 25.27 29.51 7.43
N GLU A 71 24.86 29.20 6.20
CA GLU A 71 23.88 28.16 5.92
C GLU A 71 24.40 26.78 6.33
N PHE A 72 25.66 26.48 5.98
CA PHE A 72 26.35 25.24 6.36
C PHE A 72 26.39 25.05 7.90
N ILE A 73 26.81 26.07 8.66
CA ILE A 73 26.83 26.01 10.13
C ILE A 73 25.42 25.87 10.70
N THR A 74 24.43 26.54 10.13
CA THR A 74 23.03 26.43 10.57
C THR A 74 22.53 24.99 10.42
N LYS A 75 22.84 24.32 9.30
CA LYS A 75 22.52 22.90 9.09
C LYS A 75 23.24 22.00 10.10
N LEU A 76 24.54 22.22 10.35
CA LEU A 76 25.29 21.44 11.35
C LEU A 76 24.72 21.57 12.77
N LYS A 77 24.22 22.76 13.14
CA LYS A 77 23.55 22.98 14.45
C LYS A 77 22.28 22.17 14.59
N VAL A 78 21.54 22.00 13.49
CA VAL A 78 20.37 21.12 13.45
C VAL A 78 20.82 19.67 13.61
N PHE A 79 21.85 19.24 12.87
CA PHE A 79 22.32 17.85 12.90
C PHE A 79 22.88 17.43 14.26
N HIS A 80 23.60 18.31 14.96
CA HIS A 80 24.10 18.04 16.30
C HIS A 80 22.99 17.76 17.32
N LYS A 81 21.79 18.34 17.13
CA LYS A 81 20.63 18.11 18.00
C LYS A 81 19.89 16.80 17.70
N ILE A 82 20.16 16.19 16.56
CA ILE A 82 19.49 14.94 16.16
C ILE A 82 20.05 13.80 16.99
N ASN A 83 19.17 13.17 17.75
CA ASN A 83 19.46 11.97 18.52
C ASN A 83 18.35 10.95 18.26
N HIS A 84 18.58 10.06 17.31
CA HIS A 84 17.62 9.03 16.91
C HIS A 84 18.35 7.68 16.73
N PRO A 85 17.79 6.56 17.19
CA PRO A 85 18.46 5.25 17.13
C PRO A 85 18.84 4.79 15.72
N ASN A 86 18.14 5.27 14.69
CA ASN A 86 18.39 4.93 13.28
C ASN A 86 19.01 6.07 12.47
N ILE A 87 19.61 7.06 13.13
CA ILE A 87 20.36 8.15 12.48
C ILE A 87 21.71 8.24 13.16
N ILE A 88 22.79 8.28 12.38
CA ILE A 88 24.13 8.38 12.95
C ILE A 88 24.28 9.70 13.70
N ARG A 89 24.87 9.65 14.89
CA ARG A 89 25.04 10.85 15.71
C ARG A 89 26.19 11.69 15.19
N PHE A 90 25.89 12.96 14.92
CA PHE A 90 26.87 13.98 14.58
C PHE A 90 27.47 14.58 15.85
N LEU A 91 28.78 14.37 16.05
CA LEU A 91 29.46 14.77 17.27
C LEU A 91 30.12 16.13 17.16
N GLY A 92 30.64 16.55 16.00
CA GLY A 92 31.33 17.84 15.92
C GLY A 92 31.65 18.36 14.53
N LEU A 93 32.04 19.64 14.46
CA LEU A 93 32.18 20.46 13.24
C LEU A 93 33.11 19.87 12.17
N THR A 94 34.11 19.07 12.55
CA THR A 94 35.01 18.37 11.63
C THR A 94 34.40 17.07 11.04
N ARG A 95 33.06 16.98 11.01
CA ARG A 95 32.29 15.77 10.66
C ARG A 95 32.76 14.54 11.43
N VAL A 96 32.87 14.71 12.75
CA VAL A 96 33.08 13.60 13.68
C VAL A 96 31.75 12.88 13.84
N LEU A 97 31.71 11.62 13.41
CA LEU A 97 30.54 10.77 13.48
C LEU A 97 30.78 9.64 14.47
N GLU A 98 29.71 9.14 15.05
CA GLU A 98 29.76 7.90 15.81
C GLU A 98 30.25 6.73 14.95
N TYR A 99 31.11 5.85 15.50
CA TYR A 99 31.58 4.68 14.76
C TYR A 99 30.50 3.58 14.71
N ALA A 100 30.24 3.10 13.48
CA ALA A 100 29.41 1.95 13.17
C ALA A 100 30.32 0.74 12.86
N ASN A 101 30.26 -0.28 13.72
CA ASN A 101 31.24 -1.37 13.78
C ASN A 101 31.06 -2.44 12.70
N GLU A 102 29.97 -2.42 11.93
CA GLU A 102 29.68 -3.42 10.89
C GLU A 102 29.70 -2.84 9.47
N GLY A 103 30.16 -1.59 9.32
CA GLY A 103 30.32 -0.94 8.02
C GLY A 103 29.00 -0.47 7.42
N ASN A 104 28.95 -0.43 6.08
CA ASN A 104 27.78 0.02 5.31
C ASN A 104 26.93 -1.15 4.80
N LEU A 105 25.68 -0.88 4.41
CA LEU A 105 24.73 -1.89 3.94
C LEU A 105 25.15 -2.57 2.64
N ARG A 106 25.83 -1.85 1.74
CA ARG A 106 26.32 -2.40 0.47
C ARG A 106 27.28 -3.56 0.70
N ASP A 107 28.26 -3.39 1.59
CA ASP A 107 29.27 -4.40 1.90
C ASP A 107 28.74 -5.47 2.86
N TYR A 108 27.87 -5.07 3.79
CA TYR A 108 27.18 -6.01 4.67
C TYR A 108 26.37 -7.04 3.87
N SER A 109 25.60 -6.57 2.88
CA SER A 109 24.76 -7.44 2.04
C SER A 109 25.60 -8.46 1.26
N LYS A 110 26.75 -8.05 0.68
CA LYS A 110 27.64 -8.97 -0.06
C LYS A 110 28.12 -10.16 0.80
N SER A 111 28.33 -9.95 2.09
CA SER A 111 28.94 -10.94 2.98
C SER A 111 27.94 -11.74 3.81
N LYS A 112 26.76 -11.19 4.11
CA LYS A 112 25.80 -11.76 5.06
C LYS A 112 24.44 -12.13 4.47
N PHE A 113 24.14 -11.76 3.22
CA PHE A 113 22.79 -11.94 2.66
C PHE A 113 22.25 -13.38 2.78
N ASN A 114 23.06 -14.39 2.48
CA ASN A 114 22.65 -15.80 2.55
C ASN A 114 22.29 -16.28 3.98
N MET A 115 22.59 -15.49 5.01
CA MET A 115 22.28 -15.79 6.41
C MET A 115 21.03 -15.05 6.91
N LEU A 116 20.51 -14.06 6.17
CA LEU A 116 19.38 -13.24 6.57
C LEU A 116 18.06 -13.95 6.29
N LYS A 117 17.15 -13.89 7.26
CA LYS A 117 15.75 -14.32 7.12
C LYS A 117 14.87 -13.12 6.79
N TRP A 118 13.64 -13.38 6.35
CA TRP A 118 12.67 -12.32 6.06
C TRP A 118 12.39 -11.39 7.25
N ASN A 119 12.39 -11.91 8.48
CA ASN A 119 12.27 -11.07 9.69
C ASN A 119 13.41 -10.07 9.79
N ASP A 120 14.63 -10.47 9.45
CA ASP A 120 15.80 -9.60 9.48
C ASP A 120 15.66 -8.51 8.41
N ASN A 121 15.27 -8.89 7.18
CA ASN A 121 15.05 -7.94 6.07
C ASN A 121 13.96 -6.90 6.40
N ILE A 122 12.85 -7.33 7.02
CA ILE A 122 11.77 -6.42 7.43
C ILE A 122 12.25 -5.51 8.55
N GLN A 123 12.99 -6.04 9.54
CA GLN A 123 13.53 -5.22 10.61
C GLN A 123 14.55 -4.19 10.09
N MET A 124 15.40 -4.57 9.13
CA MET A 124 16.33 -3.66 8.44
C MET A 124 15.57 -2.57 7.67
N ALA A 125 14.53 -2.95 6.92
CA ALA A 125 13.66 -2.00 6.22
C ALA A 125 12.99 -1.01 7.20
N GLN A 126 12.53 -1.49 8.35
CA GLN A 126 11.95 -0.66 9.40
C GLN A 126 12.96 0.31 9.99
N ASP A 127 14.19 -0.13 10.27
CA ASP A 127 15.24 0.73 10.81
C ASP A 127 15.51 1.93 9.87
N ILE A 128 15.68 1.67 8.57
CA ILE A 128 15.86 2.73 7.57
C ILE A 128 14.62 3.64 7.54
N THR A 129 13.43 3.05 7.50
CA THR A 129 12.17 3.81 7.42
C THR A 129 11.96 4.70 8.64
N CYS A 130 12.27 4.23 9.86
CA CYS A 130 12.18 5.01 11.09
C CYS A 130 13.15 6.19 11.09
N GLY A 131 14.39 5.98 10.64
CA GLY A 131 15.36 7.06 10.48
C GLY A 131 14.87 8.11 9.49
N LEU A 132 14.36 7.68 8.34
CA LEU A 132 13.87 8.60 7.31
C LEU A 132 12.59 9.34 7.74
N MET A 133 11.70 8.66 8.46
CA MET A 133 10.49 9.24 9.04
C MET A 133 10.82 10.39 10.01
N PHE A 134 11.83 10.20 10.86
CA PHE A 134 12.32 11.26 11.74
C PHE A 134 12.89 12.45 10.96
N LEU A 135 13.71 12.20 9.93
CA LEU A 135 14.24 13.28 9.08
C LEU A 135 13.10 14.07 8.43
N HIS A 136 12.10 13.37 7.88
CA HIS A 136 10.94 14.01 7.25
C HIS A 136 10.08 14.80 8.23
N SER A 137 9.91 14.33 9.48
CA SER A 137 9.20 15.10 10.52
C SER A 137 9.91 16.40 10.89
N GLU A 138 11.25 16.41 10.82
CA GLU A 138 12.08 17.61 11.00
C GLU A 138 12.23 18.45 9.72
N GLN A 139 11.48 18.14 8.67
CA GLN A 139 11.55 18.80 7.35
C GLN A 139 12.92 18.70 6.67
N ILE A 140 13.68 17.65 6.98
CA ILE A 140 14.98 17.36 6.39
C ILE A 140 14.80 16.35 5.26
N ILE A 141 15.18 16.74 4.04
CA ILE A 141 15.28 15.83 2.89
C ILE A 141 16.67 15.22 2.90
N HIS A 142 16.77 13.89 2.76
CA HIS A 142 18.05 13.21 2.70
C HIS A 142 18.78 13.57 1.40
N GLY A 143 18.11 13.39 0.26
CA GLY A 143 18.56 13.80 -1.08
C GLY A 143 19.66 12.92 -1.71
N ASN A 144 20.29 12.05 -0.93
CA ASN A 144 21.30 11.09 -1.39
C ASN A 144 21.20 9.75 -0.66
N LEU A 145 20.01 9.17 -0.54
CA LEU A 145 19.79 7.94 0.23
C LEU A 145 20.18 6.71 -0.61
N HIS A 146 21.19 5.95 -0.22
CA HIS A 146 21.63 4.72 -0.91
C HIS A 146 22.31 3.74 0.05
N ALA A 147 22.66 2.54 -0.43
CA ALA A 147 23.18 1.48 0.45
C ALA A 147 24.48 1.86 1.18
N ASP A 148 25.32 2.73 0.61
CA ASP A 148 26.55 3.18 1.27
C ASP A 148 26.31 4.26 2.34
N THR A 149 25.17 4.94 2.29
CA THR A 149 24.76 5.93 3.32
C THR A 149 23.94 5.28 4.44
N ILE A 150 23.81 3.96 4.45
CA ILE A 150 23.21 3.19 5.54
C ILE A 150 24.33 2.43 6.26
N LEU A 151 24.56 2.76 7.52
CA LEU A 151 25.57 2.13 8.36
C LEU A 151 24.92 1.11 9.30
N ILE A 152 25.69 0.08 9.70
CA ILE A 152 25.23 -0.94 10.64
C ILE A 152 26.05 -0.84 11.92
N LYS A 153 25.33 -0.69 13.03
CA LYS A 153 25.90 -0.65 14.37
C LYS A 153 25.18 -1.63 15.29
N ASN A 154 25.90 -2.66 15.73
CA ASN A 154 25.38 -3.71 16.61
C ASN A 154 24.05 -4.30 16.09
N GLY A 155 23.99 -4.61 14.80
CA GLY A 155 22.83 -5.16 14.09
C GLY A 155 21.72 -4.14 13.76
N ARG A 156 21.87 -2.86 14.11
CA ARG A 156 20.89 -1.80 13.81
C ARG A 156 21.34 -0.94 12.64
N LEU A 157 20.42 -0.65 11.72
CA LEU A 157 20.70 0.23 10.57
C LEU A 157 20.50 1.70 10.95
N MET A 158 21.44 2.53 10.50
CA MET A 158 21.53 3.95 10.80
C MET A 158 21.78 4.76 9.54
N ILE A 159 20.98 5.81 9.31
CA ILE A 159 21.15 6.73 8.18
C ILE A 159 22.31 7.71 8.47
N THR A 160 23.16 7.97 7.49
CA THR A 160 24.23 8.98 7.51
C THR A 160 24.17 9.91 6.29
N ASP A 161 24.98 10.97 6.28
CA ASP A 161 25.21 11.83 5.12
C ASP A 161 23.97 12.59 4.57
N PHE A 162 22.98 12.83 5.42
CA PHE A 162 21.77 13.59 5.09
C PHE A 162 22.00 15.11 5.04
N GLY A 163 21.30 15.81 4.14
CA GLY A 163 21.22 17.28 4.11
C GLY A 163 22.53 18.02 3.76
N LEU A 164 23.53 17.33 3.23
CA LEU A 164 24.82 17.87 2.79
C LEU A 164 24.78 18.37 1.32
N SER A 165 23.60 18.84 0.88
CA SER A 165 23.14 18.96 -0.51
C SER A 165 23.92 19.89 -1.45
N VAL A 166 24.95 20.61 -0.99
CA VAL A 166 25.74 21.49 -1.88
C VAL A 166 26.78 20.69 -2.69
N GLU A 167 27.17 19.50 -2.23
CA GLU A 167 28.19 18.66 -2.89
C GLU A 167 27.56 17.52 -3.72
N ALA A 168 26.39 17.02 -3.33
CA ALA A 168 25.77 15.83 -3.92
C ALA A 168 25.30 16.05 -5.37
N THR A 169 24.76 17.22 -5.71
CA THR A 169 24.21 17.50 -7.06
C THR A 169 25.28 17.54 -8.15
N SER A 170 26.54 17.81 -7.82
CA SER A 170 27.65 17.82 -8.78
C SER A 170 28.30 16.43 -9.00
N LEU A 171 28.03 15.45 -8.13
CA LEU A 171 28.72 14.16 -8.11
C LEU A 171 27.85 12.99 -8.65
N VAL A 172 26.55 13.21 -8.83
CA VAL A 172 25.62 12.24 -9.44
C VAL A 172 25.94 11.95 -10.91
N SER A 173 26.75 12.77 -11.57
CA SER A 173 26.91 12.74 -13.02
C SER A 173 27.69 11.55 -13.59
N GLU A 174 28.37 10.72 -12.79
CA GLU A 174 29.28 9.69 -13.37
C GLU A 174 29.34 8.32 -12.65
N ASN A 175 28.55 8.03 -11.60
CA ASN A 175 28.54 6.70 -10.95
C ASN A 175 27.20 5.96 -11.12
N ILE A 176 27.24 4.81 -11.80
CA ILE A 176 26.11 3.89 -11.97
C ILE A 176 25.56 3.41 -10.63
N GLU A 177 26.41 3.18 -9.64
CA GLU A 177 25.98 2.62 -8.35
C GLU A 177 25.05 3.57 -7.57
N ASN A 178 25.09 4.87 -7.88
CA ASN A 178 24.26 5.88 -7.23
C ASN A 178 23.06 6.32 -8.09
N ILE A 179 23.15 6.20 -9.44
CA ILE A 179 22.10 6.69 -10.35
C ILE A 179 20.75 6.01 -10.10
N VAL A 180 20.78 4.73 -9.71
CA VAL A 180 19.58 3.90 -9.52
C VAL A 180 18.67 4.45 -8.42
N TYR A 181 19.26 5.09 -7.40
CA TYR A 181 18.56 5.71 -6.28
C TYR A 181 18.05 7.13 -6.57
N VAL A 182 18.47 7.74 -7.68
CA VAL A 182 18.04 9.10 -8.04
C VAL A 182 16.64 9.07 -8.62
N GLU A 183 15.77 9.94 -8.12
CA GLU A 183 14.40 10.05 -8.60
C GLU A 183 14.33 10.28 -10.13
N PRO A 184 13.44 9.58 -10.87
CA PRO A 184 13.33 9.66 -12.32
C PRO A 184 13.11 11.07 -12.88
N ARG A 185 12.36 11.93 -12.17
CA ARG A 185 12.13 13.32 -12.61
C ARG A 185 13.41 14.16 -12.57
N HIS A 186 14.22 14.01 -11.52
CA HIS A 186 15.52 14.67 -11.43
C HIS A 186 16.54 14.10 -12.42
N LEU A 187 16.47 12.78 -12.67
CA LEU A 187 17.27 12.15 -13.72
C LEU A 187 16.92 12.70 -15.11
N HIS A 188 15.64 12.92 -15.40
CA HIS A 188 15.18 13.51 -16.66
C HIS A 188 15.56 14.99 -16.77
N ASP A 189 15.24 15.78 -15.73
CA ASP A 189 15.48 17.22 -15.64
C ASP A 189 16.25 17.56 -14.35
N PRO A 190 17.57 17.85 -14.44
CA PRO A 190 18.39 18.23 -13.29
C PRO A 190 17.94 19.51 -12.58
N SER A 191 17.07 20.33 -13.19
CA SER A 191 16.49 21.52 -12.55
C SER A 191 15.34 21.18 -11.58
N TYR A 192 14.81 19.96 -11.66
CA TYR A 192 13.79 19.46 -10.74
C TYR A 192 14.31 19.45 -9.31
N LYS A 193 13.59 20.14 -8.41
CA LYS A 193 13.95 20.19 -7.00
C LYS A 193 13.54 18.90 -6.30
N LEU A 194 14.49 18.25 -5.66
CA LEU A 194 14.23 17.08 -4.81
C LEU A 194 13.35 17.47 -3.62
N ASP A 195 12.45 16.57 -3.25
CA ASP A 195 11.60 16.68 -2.07
C ASP A 195 11.57 15.36 -1.29
N MET A 196 10.76 15.28 -0.22
CA MET A 196 10.65 14.07 0.61
C MET A 196 10.24 12.82 -0.20
N ARG A 197 9.49 12.99 -1.30
CA ARG A 197 9.07 11.87 -2.17
C ARG A 197 10.24 11.33 -2.99
N SER A 198 11.28 12.14 -3.21
CA SER A 198 12.54 11.68 -3.80
C SER A 198 13.24 10.69 -2.87
N ASP A 199 13.24 10.94 -1.56
CA ASP A 199 13.78 9.97 -0.60
C ASP A 199 12.94 8.68 -0.55
N ILE A 200 11.61 8.76 -0.70
CA ILE A 200 10.74 7.57 -0.78
C ILE A 200 11.09 6.70 -1.98
N TYR A 201 11.43 7.33 -3.11
CA TYR A 201 11.89 6.60 -4.28
C TYR A 201 13.18 5.84 -3.99
N SER A 202 14.18 6.50 -3.40
CA SER A 202 15.45 5.88 -3.02
C SER A 202 15.25 4.76 -1.99
N LEU A 203 14.31 4.95 -1.04
CA LEU A 203 13.90 3.91 -0.09
C LEU A 203 13.32 2.70 -0.83
N GLY A 204 12.49 2.89 -1.86
CA GLY A 204 11.96 1.79 -2.68
C GLY A 204 13.08 0.93 -3.30
N VAL A 205 14.13 1.56 -3.81
CA VAL A 205 15.30 0.84 -4.34
C VAL A 205 16.02 0.06 -3.23
N LEU A 206 16.23 0.67 -2.05
CA LEU A 206 16.82 -0.02 -0.89
C LEU A 206 15.98 -1.23 -0.44
N LEU A 207 14.66 -1.09 -0.41
CA LEU A 207 13.76 -2.19 -0.04
C LEU A 207 13.88 -3.35 -1.03
N TRP A 208 13.96 -3.07 -2.33
CA TRP A 208 14.20 -4.10 -3.34
C TRP A 208 15.57 -4.77 -3.18
N GLU A 209 16.63 -4.01 -2.86
CA GLU A 209 17.96 -4.58 -2.62
C GLU A 209 18.01 -5.48 -1.38
N LEU A 210 17.33 -5.10 -0.29
CA LEU A 210 17.16 -5.97 0.89
C LEU A 210 16.43 -7.27 0.53
N SER A 211 15.47 -7.20 -0.39
CA SER A 211 14.73 -8.36 -0.87
C SER A 211 15.53 -9.26 -1.80
N SER A 212 16.36 -8.68 -2.67
CA SER A 212 17.07 -9.41 -3.72
C SER A 212 18.46 -9.87 -3.28
N GLY A 213 19.02 -9.21 -2.26
CA GLY A 213 20.37 -9.43 -1.77
C GLY A 213 21.48 -8.97 -2.70
N ARG A 214 21.12 -8.24 -3.76
CA ARG A 214 22.06 -7.79 -4.79
C ARG A 214 21.82 -6.34 -5.16
N PRO A 215 22.85 -5.65 -5.66
CA PRO A 215 22.69 -4.30 -6.19
C PRO A 215 21.68 -4.23 -7.34
N SER A 216 20.96 -3.12 -7.39
CA SER A 216 20.08 -2.75 -8.51
C SER A 216 20.88 -2.69 -9.83
N PHE A 217 20.29 -3.19 -10.91
CA PHE A 217 20.91 -3.31 -12.25
C PHE A 217 22.30 -4.02 -12.30
N LEU A 218 22.58 -4.98 -11.40
CA LEU A 218 23.87 -5.70 -11.32
C LEU A 218 24.39 -6.28 -12.66
N ASN A 219 23.50 -6.65 -13.57
CA ASN A 219 23.87 -7.26 -14.86
C ASN A 219 24.43 -6.25 -15.89
N TYR A 220 24.39 -4.96 -15.58
CA TYR A 220 24.89 -3.89 -16.45
C TYR A 220 26.30 -3.46 -16.02
N GLY A 221 27.18 -3.23 -16.99
CA GLY A 221 28.58 -2.86 -16.73
C GLY A 221 28.75 -1.38 -16.34
N GLN A 222 29.88 -1.04 -15.72
CA GLN A 222 30.22 0.33 -15.27
C GLN A 222 30.18 1.42 -16.37
N GLY A 223 30.14 1.05 -17.66
CA GLY A 223 30.03 1.96 -18.80
C GLY A 223 28.61 2.23 -19.31
N GLU A 224 27.58 1.59 -18.74
CA GLU A 224 26.20 1.62 -19.25
C GLU A 224 25.30 2.66 -18.57
N PHE A 225 25.90 3.72 -18.01
CA PHE A 225 25.21 4.80 -17.30
C PHE A 225 24.04 5.40 -18.10
N SER A 226 24.29 5.74 -19.37
CA SER A 226 23.26 6.31 -20.26
C SER A 226 22.11 5.34 -20.52
N LEU A 227 22.39 4.04 -20.53
CA LEU A 227 21.38 2.99 -20.75
C LEU A 227 20.50 2.86 -19.51
N ILE A 228 21.09 2.72 -18.32
CA ILE A 228 20.37 2.62 -17.05
C ILE A 228 19.52 3.87 -16.82
N ARG A 229 20.08 5.07 -17.05
CA ARG A 229 19.33 6.33 -17.01
C ARG A 229 18.09 6.27 -17.91
N THR A 230 18.26 5.79 -19.14
CA THR A 230 17.17 5.67 -20.11
C THR A 230 16.13 4.65 -19.69
N LEU A 231 16.53 3.51 -19.13
CA LEU A 231 15.62 2.48 -18.61
C LEU A 231 14.76 3.04 -17.48
N ILE A 232 15.39 3.70 -16.51
CA ILE A 232 14.72 4.31 -15.34
C ILE A 232 13.69 5.36 -15.76
N ILE A 233 14.08 6.26 -16.67
CA ILE A 233 13.18 7.31 -17.20
C ILE A 233 11.98 6.67 -17.91
N ASN A 234 12.18 5.55 -18.61
CA ASN A 234 11.14 4.81 -19.34
C ASN A 234 10.40 3.76 -18.48
N GLU A 235 10.38 3.93 -17.15
CA GLU A 235 9.65 3.06 -16.21
C GLU A 235 10.10 1.58 -16.23
N LYS A 236 11.31 1.30 -16.70
CA LYS A 236 11.90 -0.03 -16.64
C LYS A 236 12.62 -0.23 -15.31
N ARG A 237 12.23 -1.30 -14.62
CA ARG A 237 12.77 -1.75 -13.33
C ARG A 237 13.11 -3.23 -13.40
N GLU A 238 13.81 -3.68 -12.37
CA GLU A 238 14.09 -5.07 -12.13
C GLU A 238 12.83 -5.90 -11.97
N ASP A 239 12.93 -7.15 -12.42
CA ASP A 239 11.89 -8.13 -12.21
C ASP A 239 11.74 -8.42 -10.70
N PRO A 240 10.50 -8.72 -10.25
CA PRO A 240 10.26 -9.20 -8.89
C PRO A 240 11.07 -10.46 -8.58
N ILE A 241 11.44 -10.61 -7.31
CA ILE A 241 12.10 -11.81 -6.80
C ILE A 241 11.01 -12.78 -6.33
N GLU A 242 11.03 -14.02 -6.83
CA GLU A 242 9.96 -15.02 -6.62
C GLU A 242 9.72 -15.35 -5.14
N SER A 243 10.75 -15.26 -4.29
CA SER A 243 10.68 -15.55 -2.85
C SER A 243 10.27 -14.36 -1.97
N THR A 244 9.84 -13.26 -2.57
CA THR A 244 9.49 -12.03 -1.85
C THR A 244 8.02 -11.98 -1.46
N PRO A 245 7.69 -11.72 -0.18
CA PRO A 245 6.32 -11.51 0.24
C PRO A 245 5.64 -10.44 -0.62
N LEU A 246 4.48 -10.79 -1.17
CA LEU A 246 3.78 -9.97 -2.16
C LEU A 246 3.51 -8.54 -1.67
N GLU A 247 3.18 -8.39 -0.39
CA GLU A 247 2.96 -7.10 0.26
C GLU A 247 4.24 -6.25 0.31
N TYR A 248 5.38 -6.85 0.63
CA TYR A 248 6.68 -6.17 0.60
C TYR A 248 7.08 -5.80 -0.83
N GLN A 249 6.78 -6.67 -1.79
CA GLN A 249 6.95 -6.39 -3.22
C GLN A 249 6.14 -5.18 -3.67
N ASN A 250 4.83 -5.19 -3.39
CA ASN A 250 3.94 -4.09 -3.75
C ASN A 250 4.39 -2.78 -3.10
N LEU A 251 4.90 -2.85 -1.87
CA LEU A 251 5.42 -1.68 -1.15
C LEU A 251 6.61 -1.06 -1.89
N TYR A 252 7.68 -1.81 -2.15
CA TYR A 252 8.84 -1.23 -2.84
C TYR A 252 8.47 -0.78 -4.26
N GLN A 253 7.54 -1.48 -4.92
CA GLN A 253 7.06 -1.10 -6.25
C GLN A 253 6.28 0.21 -6.26
N LYS A 254 5.52 0.48 -5.20
CA LYS A 254 4.82 1.76 -5.01
C LYS A 254 5.79 2.88 -4.64
N CYS A 255 6.80 2.59 -3.81
CA CYS A 255 7.81 3.56 -3.40
C CYS A 255 8.64 4.08 -4.58
N TRP A 256 9.09 3.22 -5.48
CA TRP A 256 9.93 3.64 -6.62
C TRP A 256 9.15 4.06 -7.87
N HIS A 257 7.85 4.36 -7.74
CA HIS A 257 6.99 4.74 -8.86
C HIS A 257 7.50 6.04 -9.54
N ASN A 258 7.46 6.12 -10.88
CA ASN A 258 8.02 7.28 -11.58
C ASN A 258 7.30 8.60 -11.25
N SER A 259 5.96 8.57 -11.13
CA SER A 259 5.19 9.69 -10.58
C SER A 259 5.34 9.80 -9.05
N PRO A 260 5.88 10.91 -8.51
CA PRO A 260 6.00 11.14 -7.07
C PRO A 260 4.66 11.17 -6.33
N ASP A 261 3.58 11.57 -7.01
CA ASP A 261 2.24 11.70 -6.40
C ASP A 261 1.60 10.34 -6.09
N ILE A 262 2.10 9.26 -6.68
CA ILE A 262 1.63 7.88 -6.44
C ILE A 262 2.37 7.23 -5.27
N ARG A 263 3.56 7.74 -4.93
CA ARG A 263 4.40 7.18 -3.88
C ARG A 263 3.73 7.37 -2.52
N PRO A 264 3.80 6.37 -1.63
CA PRO A 264 3.24 6.48 -0.29
C PRO A 264 3.99 7.55 0.53
N LYS A 265 3.31 8.10 1.53
CA LYS A 265 4.00 8.90 2.56
C LYS A 265 4.86 7.99 3.44
N ILE A 266 5.91 8.54 4.08
CA ILE A 266 6.80 7.75 4.93
C ILE A 266 6.07 7.03 6.07
N ASN A 267 5.02 7.64 6.63
CA ASN A 267 4.19 7.01 7.67
C ASN A 267 3.44 5.77 7.15
N GLU A 268 2.93 5.83 5.92
CA GLU A 268 2.25 4.69 5.27
C GLU A 268 3.24 3.54 5.05
N VAL A 269 4.49 3.85 4.63
CA VAL A 269 5.56 2.84 4.48
C VAL A 269 5.85 2.19 5.83
N HIS A 270 6.01 3.00 6.89
CA HIS A 270 6.25 2.51 8.24
C HIS A 270 5.10 1.62 8.75
N GLU A 271 3.85 2.00 8.51
CA GLU A 271 2.68 1.22 8.89
C GLU A 271 2.64 -0.14 8.18
N ILE A 272 2.87 -0.18 6.87
CA ILE A 272 2.91 -1.43 6.10
C ILE A 272 4.03 -2.34 6.60
N LEU A 273 5.25 -1.81 6.81
CA LEU A 273 6.37 -2.60 7.35
C LEU A 273 6.11 -3.07 8.79
N SER A 274 5.44 -2.24 9.61
CA SER A 274 5.04 -2.63 10.98
C SER A 274 4.02 -3.74 10.99
N GLN A 275 3.05 -3.70 10.08
CA GLN A 275 2.11 -4.79 9.89
C GLN A 275 2.84 -6.05 9.47
N LEU A 276 3.72 -5.99 8.46
CA LEU A 276 4.53 -7.15 8.05
C LEU A 276 5.34 -7.71 9.23
N ASN A 277 6.04 -6.86 10.00
CA ASN A 277 6.79 -7.33 11.16
C ASN A 277 5.89 -7.98 12.23
N LEU A 278 4.69 -7.43 12.46
CA LEU A 278 3.70 -8.03 13.36
C LEU A 278 3.19 -9.36 12.83
N GLN A 279 2.92 -9.50 11.52
CA GLN A 279 2.53 -10.76 10.88
C GLN A 279 3.58 -11.85 11.15
N PHE A 280 4.86 -11.52 10.98
CA PHE A 280 5.98 -12.43 11.23
C PHE A 280 6.24 -12.71 12.73
N LYS A 281 6.04 -11.71 13.61
CA LYS A 281 6.19 -11.86 15.07
C LYS A 281 5.05 -12.65 15.69
N ILE A 282 3.81 -12.47 15.26
CA ILE A 282 2.66 -13.16 15.85
C ILE A 282 2.74 -14.68 15.63
N PHE A 283 3.25 -15.13 14.49
CA PHE A 283 3.45 -16.57 14.24
C PHE A 283 4.64 -17.18 15.01
N ASN A 284 5.65 -16.38 15.37
CA ASN A 284 6.87 -16.87 16.03
C ASN A 284 6.89 -16.65 17.56
N ASP A 285 6.28 -15.58 18.08
CA ASP A 285 6.44 -15.13 19.47
C ASP A 285 5.18 -15.32 20.35
N LEU A 286 3.96 -15.44 19.80
CA LEU A 286 2.74 -15.51 20.64
C LEU A 286 2.44 -16.91 21.19
N LEU A 287 2.93 -17.96 20.52
CA LEU A 287 2.77 -19.35 20.93
C LEU A 287 4.04 -20.13 20.59
N THR A 288 4.63 -20.82 21.56
CA THR A 288 5.69 -21.81 21.28
C THR A 288 5.13 -22.92 20.38
N LYS A 289 6.00 -23.62 19.63
CA LYS A 289 5.58 -24.77 18.80
C LYS A 289 4.67 -25.74 19.57
N GLN A 290 5.01 -26.02 20.83
CA GLN A 290 4.20 -26.86 21.72
C GLN A 290 2.82 -26.25 22.06
N GLN A 291 2.73 -24.93 22.25
CA GLN A 291 1.44 -24.26 22.47
C GLN A 291 0.55 -24.31 21.23
N ILE A 292 1.12 -24.23 20.02
CA ILE A 292 0.39 -24.37 18.75
C ILE A 292 -0.13 -25.79 18.58
N ILE A 293 0.74 -26.79 18.79
CA ILE A 293 0.36 -28.21 18.74
C ILE A 293 -0.79 -28.49 19.72
N LYS A 294 -0.70 -27.99 20.96
CA LYS A 294 -1.76 -28.15 21.97
C LYS A 294 -3.05 -27.41 21.61
N LYS A 295 -2.96 -26.16 21.15
CA LYS A 295 -4.12 -25.33 20.77
C LYS A 295 -4.94 -26.00 19.67
N PHE A 296 -4.27 -26.47 18.62
CA PHE A 296 -4.92 -27.10 17.46
C PHE A 296 -5.02 -28.62 17.56
N LYS A 297 -4.53 -29.22 18.66
CA LYS A 297 -4.50 -30.66 18.90
C LYS A 297 -3.91 -31.44 17.71
N LEU A 298 -2.80 -30.93 17.17
CA LEU A 298 -2.18 -31.49 15.96
C LEU A 298 -1.65 -32.91 16.19
N ASN A 299 -1.31 -33.26 17.43
CA ASN A 299 -0.83 -34.59 17.83
C ASN A 299 -1.95 -35.61 18.11
N TYR A 300 -3.21 -35.28 17.83
CA TYR A 300 -4.36 -36.17 18.06
C TYR A 300 -4.85 -36.81 16.76
N ARG A 301 -5.54 -37.96 16.88
CA ARG A 301 -6.32 -38.52 15.77
C ARG A 301 -7.55 -37.66 15.54
N LEU A 302 -8.03 -37.62 14.31
CA LEU A 302 -9.30 -36.99 13.97
C LEU A 302 -10.37 -38.06 13.73
N ILE A 303 -11.47 -37.91 14.46
CA ILE A 303 -12.72 -38.61 14.21
C ILE A 303 -13.53 -37.71 13.28
N LEU A 304 -13.82 -38.23 12.09
CA LEU A 304 -14.68 -37.53 11.15
C LEU A 304 -16.14 -37.84 11.48
N THR A 305 -16.88 -36.79 11.78
CA THR A 305 -18.34 -36.79 11.75
C THR A 305 -18.81 -36.28 10.38
N GLU A 306 -20.12 -36.37 10.09
CA GLU A 306 -20.65 -35.88 8.80
C GLU A 306 -20.21 -34.44 8.50
N ASN A 307 -20.14 -33.58 9.53
CA ASN A 307 -19.98 -32.13 9.36
C ASN A 307 -18.70 -31.55 9.98
N ASN A 308 -17.95 -32.32 10.77
CA ASN A 308 -16.78 -31.82 11.52
C ASN A 308 -15.72 -32.89 11.74
N ALA A 309 -14.47 -32.45 11.97
CA ALA A 309 -13.39 -33.28 12.46
C ALA A 309 -13.18 -32.96 13.94
N THR A 310 -13.29 -33.97 14.81
CA THR A 310 -13.07 -33.83 16.25
C THR A 310 -11.83 -34.62 16.67
N PRO A 311 -10.91 -34.01 17.45
CA PRO A 311 -9.78 -34.71 18.02
C PRO A 311 -10.20 -35.88 18.93
N SER A 312 -9.44 -36.97 18.91
CA SER A 312 -9.60 -38.13 19.78
C SER A 312 -9.34 -37.79 21.25
N MET A 313 -9.63 -38.75 22.15
CA MET A 313 -9.35 -38.57 23.58
C MET A 313 -7.87 -38.68 23.96
N LYS A 314 -7.04 -39.31 23.11
CA LYS A 314 -5.61 -39.52 23.36
C LYS A 314 -4.75 -39.00 22.21
N GLU A 315 -3.56 -38.53 22.58
CA GLU A 315 -2.47 -38.13 21.69
C GLU A 315 -1.82 -39.37 21.07
N ILE A 316 -1.33 -39.24 19.85
CA ILE A 316 -0.65 -40.30 19.10
C ILE A 316 0.78 -39.95 18.67
N PHE A 317 1.16 -38.68 18.86
CA PHE A 317 2.50 -38.16 18.61
C PHE A 317 3.03 -37.51 19.90
N GLU A 318 4.27 -37.83 20.23
CA GLU A 318 4.94 -37.34 21.45
C GLU A 318 5.49 -35.92 21.23
N ASP A 319 6.14 -35.71 20.09
CA ASP A 319 6.61 -34.41 19.61
C ASP A 319 6.66 -34.43 18.06
N GLY A 320 6.87 -33.27 17.45
CA GLY A 320 6.98 -33.22 15.99
C GLY A 320 7.52 -31.91 15.43
N GLU A 321 8.04 -31.99 14.22
CA GLU A 321 8.48 -30.81 13.48
C GLU A 321 7.25 -30.05 12.96
N LEU A 322 7.10 -28.82 13.46
CA LEU A 322 6.08 -27.89 13.03
C LEU A 322 6.69 -26.85 12.09
N ASN A 323 6.12 -26.77 10.88
CA ASN A 323 6.43 -25.76 9.88
C ASN A 323 5.19 -24.89 9.66
N ILE A 324 5.36 -23.58 9.79
CA ILE A 324 4.30 -22.60 9.60
C ILE A 324 4.71 -21.69 8.45
N ASN A 325 3.90 -21.66 7.42
CA ASN A 325 4.08 -20.77 6.27
C ASN A 325 2.91 -19.80 6.22
N LEU A 326 3.17 -18.53 5.90
CA LEU A 326 2.10 -17.59 5.60
C LEU A 326 1.35 -18.06 4.35
N TYR A 327 0.04 -17.85 4.34
CA TYR A 327 -0.78 -18.19 3.17
C TYR A 327 -0.86 -16.98 2.25
N GLU A 328 -0.10 -17.03 1.15
CA GLU A 328 0.04 -15.91 0.22
C GLU A 328 -1.00 -15.93 -0.92
N GLU A 329 -1.73 -17.03 -1.09
CA GLU A 329 -2.72 -17.15 -2.15
C GLU A 329 -4.04 -16.39 -1.84
N GLN A 330 -4.96 -16.41 -2.80
CA GLN A 330 -6.28 -15.80 -2.67
C GLN A 330 -7.20 -16.61 -1.73
N PRO A 331 -8.17 -15.97 -1.05
CA PRO A 331 -9.21 -16.67 -0.32
C PRO A 331 -9.93 -17.69 -1.21
N ILE A 332 -10.40 -18.79 -0.62
CA ILE A 332 -10.98 -19.92 -1.35
C ILE A 332 -12.49 -19.92 -1.15
N VAL A 333 -13.25 -19.97 -2.24
CA VAL A 333 -14.71 -20.01 -2.26
C VAL A 333 -15.18 -21.41 -2.65
N TYR A 334 -16.11 -21.95 -1.88
CA TYR A 334 -16.79 -23.22 -2.15
C TYR A 334 -18.27 -22.93 -2.36
N VAL A 335 -18.84 -23.43 -3.45
CA VAL A 335 -20.24 -23.21 -3.85
C VAL A 335 -20.98 -24.55 -3.89
N ASP A 336 -22.31 -24.50 -3.68
CA ASP A 336 -23.20 -25.67 -3.61
C ASP A 336 -22.77 -26.66 -2.53
N ILE A 337 -22.77 -26.20 -1.27
CA ILE A 337 -22.30 -26.98 -0.12
C ILE A 337 -23.44 -27.77 0.56
N ASN A 338 -23.13 -28.91 1.18
CA ASN A 338 -24.06 -29.68 2.04
C ASN A 338 -25.39 -30.10 1.38
N MET A 339 -25.40 -30.38 0.09
CA MET A 339 -26.58 -30.78 -0.71
C MET A 339 -27.76 -29.78 -0.76
N LYS A 340 -27.80 -28.73 0.08
CA LYS A 340 -28.83 -27.67 0.16
C LYS A 340 -28.36 -26.34 0.76
N ALA A 341 -27.08 -26.18 1.12
CA ALA A 341 -26.52 -24.93 1.64
C ALA A 341 -25.58 -24.27 0.61
N ASP A 342 -25.26 -23.02 0.83
CA ASP A 342 -25.35 -22.04 -0.25
C ASP A 342 -23.98 -21.60 -0.80
N ALA A 343 -23.07 -21.13 0.05
CA ALA A 343 -21.64 -21.04 -0.25
C ALA A 343 -20.83 -20.87 1.04
N CYS A 344 -19.52 -21.12 1.01
CA CYS A 344 -18.61 -20.69 2.07
C CYS A 344 -17.30 -20.11 1.51
N ILE A 345 -16.68 -19.21 2.26
CA ILE A 345 -15.43 -18.55 1.91
C ILE A 345 -14.43 -18.75 3.04
N ASN A 346 -13.29 -19.34 2.70
CA ASN A 346 -12.12 -19.46 3.56
C ASN A 346 -11.21 -18.25 3.32
N PHE A 347 -10.73 -17.61 4.39
CA PHE A 347 -9.76 -16.52 4.35
C PHE A 347 -8.45 -16.95 5.04
N PRO A 348 -7.67 -17.88 4.47
CA PRO A 348 -6.49 -18.39 5.15
C PRO A 348 -5.43 -17.29 5.33
N ILE A 349 -4.75 -17.31 6.47
CA ILE A 349 -3.61 -16.40 6.76
C ILE A 349 -2.31 -17.18 6.95
N ALA A 350 -2.42 -18.46 7.33
CA ALA A 350 -1.29 -19.36 7.39
C ALA A 350 -1.68 -20.80 7.12
N GLU A 351 -0.66 -21.53 6.72
CA GLU A 351 -0.63 -22.95 6.54
C GLU A 351 0.32 -23.55 7.57
N ILE A 352 -0.18 -24.55 8.31
CA ILE A 352 0.62 -25.25 9.31
C ILE A 352 0.76 -26.70 8.84
N THR A 353 2.01 -27.14 8.70
CA THR A 353 2.37 -28.53 8.43
C THR A 353 2.98 -29.12 9.69
N TYR A 354 2.49 -30.29 10.10
CA TYR A 354 2.95 -30.98 11.31
C TYR A 354 3.44 -32.38 10.99
N ASN A 355 4.72 -32.61 11.30
CA ASN A 355 5.41 -33.86 11.10
C ASN A 355 5.74 -34.47 12.47
N GLY A 356 4.81 -35.23 13.04
CA GLY A 356 5.04 -35.95 14.30
C GLY A 356 5.69 -37.32 14.10
N ASP A 357 6.42 -37.77 15.11
CA ASP A 357 6.92 -39.14 15.23
C ASP A 357 5.92 -40.00 16.04
N LEU A 358 5.41 -41.06 15.40
CA LEU A 358 4.39 -41.95 16.00
C LEU A 358 4.90 -42.54 17.32
N LEU A 359 4.08 -42.46 18.37
CA LEU A 359 4.35 -43.10 19.65
C LEU A 359 4.61 -44.60 19.48
N GLU A 360 5.73 -45.11 20.02
CA GLU A 360 6.12 -46.53 19.90
C GLU A 360 5.08 -47.50 20.50
N THR A 361 4.24 -47.03 21.44
CA THR A 361 3.19 -47.82 22.11
C THR A 361 1.90 -47.95 21.30
N PHE A 362 1.89 -47.49 20.04
CA PHE A 362 0.71 -47.50 19.20
C PHE A 362 0.38 -48.92 18.68
N ASP A 363 -0.68 -49.50 19.21
CA ASP A 363 -1.22 -50.79 18.76
C ASP A 363 -2.24 -50.57 17.62
N ASN A 364 -2.02 -51.22 16.47
CA ASN A 364 -2.86 -51.09 15.26
C ASN A 364 -4.28 -51.68 15.41
N ASN A 365 -4.59 -52.29 16.55
CA ASN A 365 -5.83 -53.03 16.79
C ASN A 365 -6.97 -52.18 17.41
N ASP A 366 -6.75 -50.89 17.69
CA ASP A 366 -7.79 -50.00 18.21
C ASP A 366 -8.71 -49.47 17.09
N GLU A 367 -9.68 -50.30 16.67
CA GLU A 367 -10.72 -49.96 15.67
C GLU A 367 -11.65 -48.81 16.10
N CYS A 368 -11.66 -48.43 17.38
CA CYS A 368 -12.67 -47.51 17.95
C CYS A 368 -12.28 -46.03 18.07
N PHE A 369 -11.10 -45.60 17.63
CA PHE A 369 -10.64 -44.22 17.89
C PHE A 369 -10.00 -43.56 16.67
N GLY A 370 -10.78 -42.95 15.78
CA GLY A 370 -10.31 -42.01 14.73
C GLY A 370 -9.45 -42.62 13.62
N HIS A 371 -9.81 -42.37 12.36
CA HIS A 371 -9.14 -43.00 11.20
C HIS A 371 -8.11 -42.11 10.50
N PHE A 372 -8.06 -40.82 10.85
CA PHE A 372 -7.30 -39.82 10.11
C PHE A 372 -6.40 -38.97 11.00
N PHE A 373 -5.38 -38.39 10.39
CA PHE A 373 -4.47 -37.43 10.99
C PHE A 373 -4.35 -36.19 10.09
N ALA A 374 -4.30 -35.00 10.69
CA ALA A 374 -4.11 -33.76 9.95
C ALA A 374 -2.62 -33.49 9.74
N ARG A 375 -2.14 -33.69 8.51
CA ARG A 375 -0.75 -33.39 8.13
C ARG A 375 -0.54 -31.91 7.91
N LYS A 376 -1.53 -31.28 7.28
CA LYS A 376 -1.53 -29.87 6.92
C LYS A 376 -2.88 -29.27 7.25
N ILE A 377 -2.89 -28.07 7.81
CA ILE A 377 -4.11 -27.31 8.11
C ILE A 377 -3.96 -25.89 7.59
N LEU A 378 -5.10 -25.32 7.16
CA LEU A 378 -5.21 -23.89 6.93
C LEU A 378 -5.90 -23.27 8.14
N VAL A 379 -5.37 -22.14 8.59
CA VAL A 379 -5.88 -21.42 9.77
C VAL A 379 -6.24 -19.98 9.43
N SER A 380 -7.32 -19.47 10.06
CA SER A 380 -7.79 -18.07 10.10
C SER A 380 -9.31 -18.07 10.37
N GLY A 381 -10.13 -17.54 9.45
CA GLY A 381 -11.57 -17.43 9.54
C GLY A 381 -12.29 -17.92 8.30
N LYS A 382 -13.53 -18.32 8.51
CA LYS A 382 -14.44 -18.86 7.50
C LYS A 382 -15.80 -18.15 7.61
N LEU A 383 -16.35 -17.78 6.46
CA LEU A 383 -17.71 -17.27 6.33
C LEU A 383 -18.59 -18.29 5.62
N PHE A 384 -19.80 -18.48 6.14
CA PHE A 384 -20.90 -19.15 5.48
C PHE A 384 -21.86 -18.12 4.93
N ILE A 385 -22.22 -18.26 3.66
CA ILE A 385 -23.24 -17.47 3.00
C ILE A 385 -24.49 -18.35 2.95
N LYS A 386 -25.52 -17.97 3.70
CA LYS A 386 -26.83 -18.60 3.70
C LYS A 386 -27.75 -17.88 2.73
N ASP A 387 -28.69 -18.62 2.16
CA ASP A 387 -29.66 -18.19 1.15
C ASP A 387 -29.02 -17.70 -0.16
N PHE A 388 -27.76 -18.09 -0.45
CA PHE A 388 -27.05 -17.73 -1.68
C PHE A 388 -27.79 -18.19 -2.95
N ASN A 389 -28.32 -19.41 -2.98
CA ASN A 389 -29.05 -19.93 -4.14
C ASN A 389 -30.46 -19.33 -4.28
N LEU A 390 -30.97 -18.69 -3.23
CA LEU A 390 -32.23 -17.94 -3.27
C LEU A 390 -32.02 -16.46 -3.61
N ALA A 391 -30.76 -15.99 -3.61
CA ALA A 391 -30.42 -14.60 -3.84
C ALA A 391 -30.56 -14.22 -5.32
N THR A 392 -31.04 -13.01 -5.59
CA THR A 392 -31.06 -12.49 -6.96
C THR A 392 -29.64 -12.21 -7.46
N PRO A 393 -29.41 -12.17 -8.78
CA PRO A 393 -28.11 -11.80 -9.35
C PRO A 393 -27.56 -10.48 -8.79
N GLU A 394 -28.43 -9.49 -8.53
CA GLU A 394 -28.04 -8.22 -7.93
C GLU A 394 -27.55 -8.38 -6.49
N GLN A 395 -28.25 -9.17 -5.67
CA GLN A 395 -27.83 -9.45 -4.29
C GLN A 395 -26.46 -10.15 -4.26
N ILE A 396 -26.23 -11.08 -5.19
CA ILE A 396 -24.95 -11.77 -5.36
C ILE A 396 -23.83 -10.79 -5.77
N ASN A 397 -24.08 -9.89 -6.71
CA ASN A 397 -23.08 -8.90 -7.14
C ASN A 397 -22.72 -7.92 -6.02
N ILE A 398 -23.71 -7.46 -5.25
CA ILE A 398 -23.48 -6.60 -4.07
C ILE A 398 -22.68 -7.35 -3.01
N LEU A 399 -22.99 -8.63 -2.76
CA LEU A 399 -22.23 -9.48 -1.84
C LEU A 399 -20.77 -9.62 -2.28
N LYS A 400 -20.53 -9.96 -3.56
CA LYS A 400 -19.18 -10.09 -4.13
C LYS A 400 -18.39 -8.79 -3.97
N PHE A 401 -19.00 -7.64 -4.26
CA PHE A 401 -18.38 -6.34 -4.06
C PHE A 401 -18.00 -6.09 -2.60
N TYR A 402 -18.90 -6.35 -1.63
CA TYR A 402 -18.56 -6.13 -0.22
C TYR A 402 -17.50 -7.05 0.31
N VAL A 403 -17.56 -8.34 -0.02
CA VAL A 403 -16.54 -9.30 0.39
C VAL A 403 -15.18 -8.89 -0.18
N PHE A 404 -15.14 -8.45 -1.44
CA PHE A 404 -13.92 -7.96 -2.07
C PHE A 404 -13.37 -6.70 -1.39
N CYS A 405 -14.22 -5.70 -1.16
CA CYS A 405 -13.82 -4.45 -0.50
C CYS A 405 -13.35 -4.70 0.93
N ALA A 406 -14.09 -5.47 1.72
CA ALA A 406 -13.71 -5.80 3.10
C ALA A 406 -12.37 -6.55 3.13
N TYR A 407 -12.21 -7.56 2.28
CA TYR A 407 -10.95 -8.32 2.19
C TYR A 407 -9.77 -7.44 1.83
N ASN A 408 -9.89 -6.59 0.79
CA ASN A 408 -8.78 -5.73 0.39
C ASN A 408 -8.50 -4.62 1.41
N SER A 409 -9.54 -4.04 2.02
CA SER A 409 -9.38 -3.03 3.07
C SER A 409 -8.64 -3.62 4.27
N SER A 410 -9.04 -4.80 4.73
CA SER A 410 -8.43 -5.45 5.89
C SER A 410 -7.05 -6.03 5.60
N LYS A 411 -6.83 -6.63 4.42
CA LYS A 411 -5.53 -7.23 4.05
C LYS A 411 -4.48 -6.18 3.72
N TYR A 412 -4.87 -5.10 3.04
CA TYR A 412 -3.94 -4.07 2.57
C TYR A 412 -4.01 -2.76 3.38
N SER A 413 -4.78 -2.74 4.48
CA SER A 413 -4.98 -1.57 5.34
C SER A 413 -5.40 -0.31 4.58
N THR A 414 -6.18 -0.47 3.52
CA THR A 414 -6.70 0.66 2.75
C THR A 414 -7.97 1.19 3.41
N GLU A 415 -8.01 2.50 3.70
CA GLU A 415 -9.21 3.14 4.21
C GLU A 415 -10.24 3.26 3.06
N ILE A 416 -11.22 2.36 3.06
CA ILE A 416 -12.25 2.28 2.01
C ILE A 416 -13.57 2.88 2.55
N GLN A 417 -14.11 3.92 1.88
CA GLN A 417 -15.30 4.65 2.35
C GLN A 417 -16.66 4.02 1.94
N PHE A 418 -16.70 2.77 1.45
CA PHE A 418 -17.87 2.17 0.80
C PHE A 418 -18.97 1.60 1.69
N ASN A 419 -18.82 1.71 3.01
CA ASN A 419 -19.65 1.02 4.00
C ASN A 419 -21.11 1.49 4.01
N LYS A 420 -21.50 2.48 3.20
CA LYS A 420 -22.85 3.07 3.22
C LYS A 420 -23.57 3.08 1.88
N LEU A 421 -23.02 2.44 0.85
CA LEU A 421 -23.56 2.58 -0.51
C LEU A 421 -24.77 1.70 -0.81
N PHE A 422 -24.76 0.45 -0.35
CA PHE A 422 -25.87 -0.49 -0.54
C PHE A 422 -26.49 -0.84 0.81
N GLY A 423 -27.81 -1.04 0.83
CA GLY A 423 -28.49 -1.55 2.01
C GLY A 423 -28.14 -3.00 2.28
N LEU A 424 -27.71 -3.33 3.50
CA LEU A 424 -27.36 -4.70 3.90
C LEU A 424 -28.53 -5.66 3.95
N ASN A 425 -29.75 -5.13 4.08
CA ASN A 425 -30.96 -5.93 3.96
C ASN A 425 -31.12 -6.57 2.57
N LEU A 426 -30.28 -6.19 1.60
CA LEU A 426 -30.20 -6.80 0.29
C LEU A 426 -29.20 -7.96 0.24
N LEU A 427 -28.30 -8.10 1.22
CA LEU A 427 -27.29 -9.16 1.20
C LEU A 427 -27.87 -10.51 1.66
N PRO A 428 -27.41 -11.62 1.06
CA PRO A 428 -27.58 -12.95 1.65
C PRO A 428 -26.97 -12.98 3.06
N LYS A 429 -27.47 -13.86 3.91
CA LYS A 429 -27.08 -13.90 5.32
C LYS A 429 -25.66 -14.43 5.48
N ILE A 430 -24.75 -13.61 6.02
CA ILE A 430 -23.35 -13.95 6.27
C ILE A 430 -23.17 -14.38 7.73
N VAL A 431 -22.60 -15.57 7.94
CA VAL A 431 -22.42 -16.16 9.27
C VAL A 431 -20.98 -16.67 9.43
N THR A 432 -20.37 -16.43 10.59
CA THR A 432 -19.02 -16.94 10.91
C THR A 432 -19.05 -18.43 11.28
N LEU A 433 -17.87 -19.06 11.37
CA LEU A 433 -17.76 -20.44 11.87
C LEU A 433 -18.35 -20.62 13.28
N GLY A 434 -18.23 -19.60 14.14
CA GLY A 434 -18.82 -19.58 15.49
C GLY A 434 -20.32 -19.32 15.54
N GLY A 435 -20.97 -19.11 14.39
CA GLY A 435 -22.41 -18.86 14.31
C GLY A 435 -22.83 -17.39 14.48
N GLU A 436 -21.87 -16.47 14.56
CA GLU A 436 -22.15 -15.03 14.62
C GLU A 436 -22.65 -14.52 13.26
N GLU A 437 -23.71 -13.72 13.26
CA GLU A 437 -24.28 -13.13 12.06
C GLU A 437 -23.71 -11.73 11.80
N LEU A 438 -23.07 -11.56 10.64
CA LEU A 438 -22.44 -10.32 10.20
C LEU A 438 -23.45 -9.44 9.45
N ASN A 439 -24.42 -8.90 10.19
CA ASN A 439 -25.56 -8.16 9.65
C ASN A 439 -25.34 -6.65 9.47
N THR A 440 -24.13 -6.13 9.76
CA THR A 440 -23.73 -4.72 9.59
C THR A 440 -22.41 -4.65 8.83
N HIS A 441 -22.16 -3.58 8.04
CA HIS A 441 -20.89 -3.38 7.35
C HIS A 441 -19.74 -3.27 8.34
N GLU A 442 -19.98 -2.58 9.45
CA GLU A 442 -19.03 -2.42 10.54
C GLU A 442 -18.61 -3.78 11.09
N LYS A 443 -19.57 -4.67 11.41
CA LYS A 443 -19.26 -6.05 11.84
C LYS A 443 -18.48 -6.86 10.82
N LEU A 444 -18.82 -6.77 9.52
CA LEU A 444 -18.08 -7.52 8.49
C LEU A 444 -16.63 -7.04 8.40
N ILE A 445 -16.42 -5.73 8.41
CA ILE A 445 -15.09 -5.11 8.34
C ILE A 445 -14.31 -5.37 9.62
N GLU A 446 -14.94 -5.21 10.79
CA GLU A 446 -14.35 -5.52 12.09
C GLU A 446 -13.94 -7.00 12.17
N TRP A 447 -14.80 -7.90 11.72
CA TRP A 447 -14.49 -9.32 11.67
C TRP A 447 -13.29 -9.60 10.74
N MET A 448 -13.27 -9.02 9.53
CA MET A 448 -12.15 -9.17 8.61
C MET A 448 -10.85 -8.56 9.17
N ASN A 449 -10.91 -7.37 9.75
CA ASN A 449 -9.77 -6.74 10.41
C ASN A 449 -9.24 -7.63 11.54
N ASN A 450 -10.12 -8.25 12.34
CA ASN A 450 -9.72 -9.18 13.40
C ASN A 450 -9.02 -10.43 12.87
N LEU A 451 -9.33 -10.90 11.65
CA LEU A 451 -8.58 -11.98 11.02
C LEU A 451 -7.14 -11.57 10.71
N TYR A 452 -6.96 -10.42 10.05
CA TYR A 452 -5.65 -9.94 9.59
C TYR A 452 -4.84 -9.22 10.68
N GLN A 453 -5.47 -8.87 11.81
CA GLN A 453 -4.82 -8.50 13.07
C GLN A 453 -4.53 -9.72 13.96
N TYR A 454 -4.82 -10.94 13.48
CA TYR A 454 -4.57 -12.21 14.16
C TYR A 454 -5.23 -12.37 15.53
N ASN A 455 -6.34 -11.65 15.77
CA ASN A 455 -7.14 -11.78 16.98
C ASN A 455 -8.00 -13.06 16.98
N MET A 456 -8.23 -13.67 15.80
CA MET A 456 -8.99 -14.90 15.63
C MET A 456 -8.25 -15.90 14.73
N ILE A 457 -8.04 -17.12 15.22
CA ILE A 457 -7.38 -18.20 14.47
C ILE A 457 -8.12 -19.51 14.73
N ASP A 458 -9.01 -19.87 13.81
CA ASP A 458 -9.70 -21.16 13.73
C ASP A 458 -9.08 -22.04 12.64
N ILE A 459 -9.26 -23.36 12.76
CA ILE A 459 -8.95 -24.28 11.66
C ILE A 459 -10.07 -24.19 10.63
N ILE A 460 -9.71 -23.80 9.40
CA ILE A 460 -10.68 -23.63 8.31
C ILE A 460 -10.60 -24.75 7.28
N SER A 461 -9.50 -25.50 7.23
CA SER A 461 -9.30 -26.64 6.33
C SER A 461 -8.35 -27.68 6.94
N TYR A 462 -8.62 -28.96 6.69
CA TYR A 462 -7.73 -30.08 7.00
C TYR A 462 -7.30 -30.81 5.72
N SER A 463 -6.00 -31.08 5.60
CA SER A 463 -5.45 -32.08 4.69
C SER A 463 -5.14 -33.35 5.49
N LEU A 464 -5.98 -34.37 5.28
CA LEU A 464 -6.01 -35.58 6.10
C LEU A 464 -5.27 -36.74 5.45
N ILE A 465 -4.59 -37.54 6.28
CA ILE A 465 -3.99 -38.82 5.90
C ILE A 465 -4.60 -39.95 6.75
N PRO A 466 -5.01 -41.09 6.16
CA PRO A 466 -5.40 -42.27 6.92
C PRO A 466 -4.24 -42.82 7.77
N ILE A 467 -4.51 -43.18 9.02
CA ILE A 467 -3.43 -43.65 9.92
C ILE A 467 -2.83 -44.99 9.47
N SER A 468 -3.62 -45.82 8.79
CA SER A 468 -3.13 -47.07 8.17
C SER A 468 -2.03 -46.86 7.13
N GLN A 469 -1.97 -45.67 6.51
CA GLN A 469 -0.90 -45.32 5.58
C GLN A 469 0.39 -44.90 6.30
N LEU A 470 0.31 -44.48 7.57
CA LEU A 470 1.48 -44.08 8.37
C LEU A 470 2.26 -45.28 8.91
N SER A 471 1.62 -46.44 9.12
CA SER A 471 2.28 -47.66 9.60
C SER A 471 3.13 -48.37 8.54
N LEU A 472 2.95 -48.04 7.26
CA LEU A 472 3.74 -48.60 6.16
C LEU A 472 5.06 -47.80 6.02
N LYS A 473 6.00 -48.03 6.96
CA LYS A 473 7.39 -47.54 6.87
C LYS A 473 8.09 -48.13 5.63
N LYS A 474 7.94 -47.49 4.48
CA LYS A 474 8.95 -47.48 3.41
C LYS A 474 8.68 -46.34 2.43
N LEU A 475 9.64 -45.41 2.37
CA LEU A 475 9.93 -44.45 1.31
C LEU A 475 8.86 -44.30 0.23
N LEU A 476 8.04 -43.27 0.32
CA LEU A 476 7.62 -42.51 -0.84
C LEU A 476 7.80 -41.03 -0.50
N LEU A 477 8.35 -40.25 -1.44
CA LEU A 477 8.23 -38.80 -1.42
C LEU A 477 6.72 -38.51 -1.45
N ILE A 478 6.18 -38.02 -0.34
CA ILE A 478 4.73 -37.94 -0.07
C ILE A 478 4.00 -36.98 -1.03
N ASP A 479 4.73 -36.20 -1.82
CA ASP A 479 4.16 -35.36 -2.89
C ASP A 479 3.44 -36.17 -3.98
N GLU A 480 3.64 -37.50 -4.04
CA GLU A 480 2.95 -38.42 -4.98
C GLU A 480 1.70 -39.12 -4.41
N LEU A 481 1.30 -38.88 -3.15
CA LEU A 481 0.04 -39.42 -2.61
C LEU A 481 -1.15 -38.58 -3.08
N GLU A 482 -1.70 -38.94 -4.25
CA GLU A 482 -2.88 -38.34 -4.90
C GLU A 482 -4.21 -38.37 -4.10
N SER A 483 -4.21 -38.62 -2.79
CA SER A 483 -5.45 -38.76 -2.01
C SER A 483 -5.45 -38.04 -0.65
N PHE A 484 -4.99 -36.78 -0.61
CA PHE A 484 -5.37 -35.91 0.50
C PHE A 484 -6.87 -35.60 0.41
N ASN A 485 -7.66 -36.22 1.30
CA ASN A 485 -9.06 -35.87 1.45
C ASN A 485 -9.15 -34.53 2.20
N GLU A 486 -9.16 -33.43 1.44
CA GLU A 486 -9.43 -32.10 1.98
C GLU A 486 -10.78 -32.12 2.70
N LYS A 487 -10.78 -31.78 4.00
CA LYS A 487 -11.99 -31.70 4.81
C LYS A 487 -12.18 -30.29 5.36
N GLN A 488 -13.36 -29.77 5.14
CA GLN A 488 -13.76 -28.42 5.49
C GLN A 488 -14.71 -28.48 6.70
N PRO A 489 -14.36 -27.87 7.85
CA PRO A 489 -15.29 -27.75 8.98
C PRO A 489 -16.61 -27.11 8.56
N GLY A 490 -17.73 -27.73 8.94
CA GLY A 490 -19.09 -27.33 8.56
C GLY A 490 -19.50 -27.65 7.12
N VAL A 491 -18.66 -28.34 6.33
CA VAL A 491 -18.93 -28.67 4.92
C VAL A 491 -18.73 -30.18 4.66
N ILE A 492 -19.83 -30.85 4.34
CA ILE A 492 -19.96 -32.28 3.99
C ILE A 492 -19.38 -32.51 2.59
N ASN A 493 -19.92 -31.78 1.61
CA ASN A 493 -19.58 -31.82 0.20
C ASN A 493 -19.70 -30.41 -0.41
N PHE A 494 -19.07 -30.19 -1.55
CA PHE A 494 -19.19 -29.00 -2.37
C PHE A 494 -19.09 -29.39 -3.85
N LYS A 495 -19.65 -28.59 -4.75
CA LYS A 495 -19.60 -28.87 -6.20
C LYS A 495 -18.45 -28.14 -6.88
N GLU A 496 -18.18 -26.91 -6.47
CA GLU A 496 -17.17 -26.05 -7.08
C GLU A 496 -16.25 -25.44 -6.02
N LYS A 497 -14.96 -25.37 -6.37
CA LYS A 497 -13.90 -24.71 -5.59
C LYS A 497 -13.23 -23.66 -6.48
N LEU A 498 -13.29 -22.40 -6.06
CA LEU A 498 -12.82 -21.23 -6.83
C LEU A 498 -11.91 -20.37 -5.95
N SER A 499 -10.98 -19.64 -6.56
CA SER A 499 -10.35 -18.52 -5.85
C SER A 499 -11.33 -17.35 -5.76
N LEU A 500 -11.18 -16.49 -4.75
CA LEU A 500 -12.02 -15.31 -4.56
C LEU A 500 -12.07 -14.45 -5.83
N LYS A 501 -10.90 -14.21 -6.45
CA LYS A 501 -10.79 -13.49 -7.72
C LYS A 501 -11.60 -14.13 -8.85
N LYS A 502 -11.55 -15.46 -9.00
CA LYS A 502 -12.35 -16.19 -10.01
C LYS A 502 -13.85 -16.12 -9.70
N TRP A 503 -14.24 -16.26 -8.43
CA TRP A 503 -15.63 -16.15 -8.01
C TRP A 503 -16.21 -14.76 -8.25
N ILE A 504 -15.40 -13.71 -8.06
CA ILE A 504 -15.78 -12.32 -8.34
C ILE A 504 -15.94 -12.07 -9.84
N GLY A 505 -15.02 -12.56 -10.68
CA GLY A 505 -15.18 -12.54 -12.13
C GLY A 505 -14.60 -11.32 -12.89
N ASN A 506 -13.35 -10.93 -12.58
CA ASN A 506 -12.50 -9.96 -13.31
C ASN A 506 -12.77 -8.43 -13.14
N THR A 507 -11.73 -7.65 -13.48
CA THR A 507 -11.36 -6.21 -13.35
C THR A 507 -12.38 -5.09 -13.10
N MET A 508 -13.68 -5.32 -13.26
CA MET A 508 -14.70 -4.27 -13.11
C MET A 508 -14.84 -3.79 -11.66
N TYR A 509 -14.72 -4.69 -10.70
CA TYR A 509 -14.82 -4.34 -9.28
C TYR A 509 -13.60 -3.54 -8.81
N ASP A 510 -12.38 -3.99 -9.12
CA ASP A 510 -11.12 -3.30 -8.81
C ASP A 510 -11.16 -1.85 -9.32
N ASN A 511 -11.57 -1.67 -10.57
CA ASN A 511 -11.69 -0.37 -11.19
C ASN A 511 -12.79 0.48 -10.55
N LEU A 512 -13.98 -0.09 -10.31
CA LEU A 512 -15.09 0.66 -9.72
C LEU A 512 -14.80 1.10 -8.28
N VAL A 513 -14.14 0.26 -7.48
CA VAL A 513 -13.62 0.61 -6.15
C VAL A 513 -12.67 1.79 -6.27
N ASN A 514 -11.63 1.68 -7.11
CA ASN A 514 -10.67 2.76 -7.29
C ASN A 514 -11.32 4.07 -7.77
N TRP A 515 -12.25 3.99 -8.73
CA TRP A 515 -12.92 5.17 -9.26
C TRP A 515 -13.86 5.79 -8.24
N ALA A 516 -14.63 4.97 -7.52
CA ALA A 516 -15.59 5.50 -6.59
C ALA A 516 -14.95 6.19 -5.38
N ASP A 517 -13.78 5.71 -4.92
CA ASP A 517 -13.03 6.35 -3.83
C ASP A 517 -12.34 7.63 -4.32
N ASN A 518 -11.53 7.52 -5.39
CA ASN A 518 -10.75 8.66 -5.89
C ASN A 518 -11.63 9.80 -6.41
N LEU A 519 -12.80 9.47 -6.97
CA LEU A 519 -13.62 10.41 -7.74
C LEU A 519 -14.96 10.72 -7.08
N HIS A 520 -15.23 10.07 -5.94
CA HIS A 520 -16.47 10.23 -5.20
C HIS A 520 -17.72 10.05 -6.07
N LEU A 521 -17.67 9.06 -7.00
CA LEU A 521 -18.66 8.86 -8.06
C LEU A 521 -20.11 8.73 -7.58
N PHE A 522 -20.29 8.31 -6.33
CA PHE A 522 -21.60 8.05 -5.74
C PHE A 522 -22.06 9.13 -4.76
N LYS A 523 -21.40 10.29 -4.70
CA LYS A 523 -21.85 11.44 -3.90
C LYS A 523 -22.56 12.46 -4.77
N GLY A 524 -23.51 13.18 -4.20
CA GLY A 524 -24.20 14.28 -4.90
C GLY A 524 -23.26 15.47 -5.16
N LEU A 525 -23.57 16.26 -6.17
CA LEU A 525 -22.85 17.48 -6.57
C LEU A 525 -23.63 18.73 -6.13
N ILE A 526 -22.95 19.69 -5.54
CA ILE A 526 -23.49 20.98 -5.09
C ILE A 526 -22.99 22.06 -6.04
N ILE A 527 -23.90 22.91 -6.53
CA ILE A 527 -23.56 24.12 -7.27
C ILE A 527 -23.79 25.31 -6.33
N ASN A 528 -22.73 25.96 -5.89
CA ASN A 528 -22.86 27.11 -4.99
C ASN A 528 -23.22 28.40 -5.75
N GLU A 529 -23.50 29.49 -5.02
CA GLU A 529 -23.87 30.78 -5.62
C GLU A 529 -22.76 31.40 -6.49
N ASP A 530 -21.50 31.01 -6.26
CA ASP A 530 -20.33 31.41 -7.05
C ASP A 530 -20.09 30.50 -8.28
N TYR A 531 -21.02 29.61 -8.60
CA TYR A 531 -20.92 28.62 -9.66
C TYR A 531 -19.71 27.67 -9.56
N LYS A 532 -19.29 27.34 -8.34
CA LYS A 532 -18.32 26.27 -8.08
C LYS A 532 -19.06 24.98 -7.80
N ILE A 533 -18.59 23.90 -8.42
CA ILE A 533 -19.08 22.55 -8.16
C ILE A 533 -18.27 21.95 -7.00
N ARG A 534 -18.99 21.43 -6.01
CA ARG A 534 -18.43 20.73 -4.84
C ARG A 534 -19.12 19.39 -4.66
N ILE A 535 -18.43 18.46 -4.01
CA ILE A 535 -19.01 17.19 -3.63
C ILE A 535 -19.76 17.35 -2.31
N SER A 536 -20.93 16.73 -2.22
CA SER A 536 -21.79 16.72 -1.03
C SER A 536 -21.10 16.07 0.16
N LYS A 537 -21.49 16.53 1.35
CA LYS A 537 -20.99 15.98 2.62
C LYS A 537 -21.73 14.70 3.02
N LYS A 538 -23.00 14.61 2.66
CA LYS A 538 -23.88 13.48 2.98
C LYS A 538 -24.37 12.75 1.73
N ILE A 539 -24.65 11.45 1.89
CA ILE A 539 -25.18 10.59 0.84
C ILE A 539 -26.71 10.72 0.82
N ALA A 540 -27.26 11.27 -0.26
CA ALA A 540 -28.72 11.37 -0.46
C ALA A 540 -29.35 10.07 -0.96
N VAL A 541 -28.56 9.18 -1.55
CA VAL A 541 -29.04 8.09 -2.38
C VAL A 541 -28.31 6.79 -2.03
N ASN A 542 -29.07 5.72 -1.80
CA ASN A 542 -28.58 4.35 -1.72
C ASN A 542 -28.63 3.68 -3.09
N LEU A 543 -27.62 2.87 -3.38
CA LEU A 543 -27.62 1.93 -4.48
C LEU A 543 -28.41 0.68 -4.08
N ILE A 544 -29.29 0.23 -4.98
CA ILE A 544 -30.11 -0.97 -4.83
C ILE A 544 -29.60 -2.07 -5.76
N LYS A 545 -28.97 -1.66 -6.87
CA LYS A 545 -28.36 -2.55 -7.85
C LYS A 545 -26.94 -2.09 -8.14
N PHE A 546 -26.10 -3.05 -8.46
CA PHE A 546 -24.75 -2.78 -8.93
C PHE A 546 -24.80 -2.02 -10.27
N PRO A 547 -24.03 -0.92 -10.45
CA PRO A 547 -24.10 -0.13 -11.68
C PRO A 547 -23.55 -0.90 -12.87
N GLU A 548 -24.09 -0.62 -14.06
CA GLU A 548 -23.58 -1.23 -15.28
C GLU A 548 -22.28 -0.53 -15.69
N VAL A 549 -21.18 -1.27 -15.68
CA VAL A 549 -19.85 -0.81 -16.13
C VAL A 549 -19.53 -1.44 -17.48
N ASN A 550 -19.40 -0.59 -18.50
CA ASN A 550 -19.12 -1.02 -19.87
C ASN A 550 -17.78 -0.44 -20.33
N LEU A 551 -16.94 -1.28 -20.92
CA LEU A 551 -15.81 -0.82 -21.72
C LEU A 551 -16.37 -0.20 -22.99
N ILE A 552 -16.03 1.06 -23.25
CA ILE A 552 -16.32 1.71 -24.52
C ILE A 552 -15.12 1.41 -25.42
N SER A 553 -15.37 1.03 -26.68
CA SER A 553 -14.30 0.94 -27.69
C SER A 553 -13.51 2.24 -27.66
N ASP A 554 -12.23 2.17 -27.35
CA ASP A 554 -11.35 3.31 -27.11
C ASP A 554 -11.54 4.42 -28.17
N ARG A 555 -12.33 5.45 -27.85
CA ARG A 555 -12.85 6.39 -28.85
C ARG A 555 -12.38 7.79 -28.54
N THR A 556 -11.59 8.33 -29.46
CA THR A 556 -11.17 9.73 -29.46
C THR A 556 -12.02 10.51 -30.45
N TYR A 557 -12.66 11.60 -30.01
CA TYR A 557 -13.44 12.47 -30.90
C TYR A 557 -13.50 13.93 -30.39
N PRO A 558 -13.52 14.91 -31.31
CA PRO A 558 -13.79 16.30 -30.95
C PRO A 558 -15.29 16.55 -30.76
N LYS A 559 -15.64 17.43 -29.83
CA LYS A 559 -17.00 17.95 -29.61
C LYS A 559 -16.93 19.47 -29.48
N MET A 560 -17.63 20.17 -30.38
CA MET A 560 -17.80 21.61 -30.29
C MET A 560 -19.10 21.94 -29.57
N ILE A 561 -19.04 22.86 -28.61
CA ILE A 561 -20.19 23.30 -27.82
C ILE A 561 -20.16 24.82 -27.73
N MET A 562 -21.29 25.45 -28.05
CA MET A 562 -21.47 26.89 -27.88
C MET A 562 -22.41 27.11 -26.68
N PRO A 563 -21.86 27.42 -25.48
CA PRO A 563 -22.69 27.64 -24.31
C PRO A 563 -23.52 28.93 -24.47
N SER A 564 -24.79 28.85 -24.11
CA SER A 564 -25.75 29.96 -24.18
C SER A 564 -25.85 30.73 -22.86
N THR A 565 -25.39 30.15 -21.75
CA THR A 565 -25.46 30.74 -20.39
C THR A 565 -24.15 30.52 -19.62
N ASN A 566 -23.90 31.38 -18.62
CA ASN A 566 -22.81 31.18 -17.66
C ASN A 566 -22.89 29.81 -16.96
N LEU A 567 -24.10 29.34 -16.63
CA LEU A 567 -24.29 28.03 -16.01
C LEU A 567 -23.76 26.91 -16.91
N GLU A 568 -24.07 26.94 -18.21
CA GLU A 568 -23.53 25.98 -19.18
C GLU A 568 -22.00 26.04 -19.29
N VAL A 569 -21.41 27.23 -19.26
CA VAL A 569 -19.93 27.39 -19.25
C VAL A 569 -19.32 26.66 -18.06
N ILE A 570 -19.88 26.82 -16.86
CA ILE A 570 -19.40 26.16 -15.64
C ILE A 570 -19.57 24.64 -15.72
N LEU A 571 -20.75 24.17 -16.14
CA LEU A 571 -21.03 22.73 -16.26
C LEU A 571 -20.05 22.08 -17.24
N ILE A 572 -19.89 22.66 -18.44
CA ILE A 572 -18.95 22.19 -19.44
C ILE A 572 -17.51 22.19 -18.92
N SER A 573 -17.12 23.22 -18.17
CA SER A 573 -15.78 23.32 -17.57
C SER A 573 -15.51 22.27 -16.49
N ASN A 574 -16.57 21.71 -15.90
CA ASN A 574 -16.50 20.61 -14.94
C ASN A 574 -16.91 19.27 -15.59
N ASN A 575 -16.88 19.21 -16.93
CA ASN A 575 -17.21 18.02 -17.71
C ASN A 575 -18.63 17.47 -17.52
N ILE A 576 -19.61 18.35 -17.24
CA ILE A 576 -21.02 18.02 -17.13
C ILE A 576 -21.77 18.45 -18.40
N PHE A 577 -22.42 17.51 -19.07
CA PHE A 577 -22.86 17.69 -20.47
C PHE A 577 -24.34 17.41 -20.74
N SER A 578 -25.05 16.70 -19.87
CA SER A 578 -26.47 16.40 -20.07
C SER A 578 -27.29 16.74 -18.83
N ILE A 579 -27.93 17.91 -18.85
CA ILE A 579 -28.84 18.31 -17.78
C ILE A 579 -30.06 18.96 -18.41
N LYS A 580 -31.23 18.33 -18.25
CA LYS A 580 -32.50 18.92 -18.69
C LYS A 580 -32.99 19.91 -17.63
N ASP A 581 -33.41 21.09 -18.07
CA ASP A 581 -34.21 22.04 -17.28
C ASP A 581 -33.61 22.46 -15.92
N LEU A 582 -32.30 22.68 -15.83
CA LEU A 582 -31.63 23.15 -14.60
C LEU A 582 -32.17 24.50 -14.09
N SER A 583 -32.65 25.33 -15.01
CA SER A 583 -33.33 26.60 -14.71
C SER A 583 -34.63 26.41 -13.91
N THR A 584 -35.18 25.19 -13.83
CA THR A 584 -36.35 24.87 -13.02
C THR A 584 -36.00 24.49 -11.58
N PHE A 585 -34.71 24.24 -11.28
CA PHE A 585 -34.30 23.89 -9.93
C PHE A 585 -34.23 25.16 -9.05
N PRO A 586 -35.04 25.26 -7.99
CA PRO A 586 -35.30 26.52 -7.29
C PRO A 586 -34.08 27.12 -6.58
N PHE A 587 -33.02 26.33 -6.37
CA PHE A 587 -31.82 26.74 -5.65
C PHE A 587 -30.62 27.07 -6.56
N ILE A 588 -30.75 26.85 -7.87
CA ILE A 588 -29.68 27.16 -8.83
C ILE A 588 -30.05 28.42 -9.60
N LYS A 589 -29.37 29.52 -9.30
CA LYS A 589 -29.58 30.80 -9.95
C LYS A 589 -29.05 30.76 -11.38
N ASN A 590 -29.94 30.84 -12.36
CA ASN A 590 -29.55 31.04 -13.76
C ASN A 590 -29.33 32.54 -14.02
N ASN A 591 -28.08 33.00 -14.02
CA ASN A 591 -27.77 34.34 -14.54
C ASN A 591 -27.80 34.26 -16.06
N VAL A 592 -28.89 34.72 -16.66
CA VAL A 592 -29.10 34.84 -18.12
C VAL A 592 -28.27 35.99 -18.70
N LYS A 593 -26.98 36.07 -18.38
CA LYS A 593 -26.05 36.83 -19.22
C LYS A 593 -25.71 35.92 -20.39
N HIS A 594 -26.10 36.34 -21.59
CA HIS A 594 -25.69 35.68 -22.82
C HIS A 594 -24.16 35.66 -22.85
N TYR A 595 -23.60 34.45 -22.92
CA TYR A 595 -22.17 34.24 -23.09
C TYR A 595 -21.89 34.28 -24.59
N GLU A 596 -21.85 35.48 -25.16
CA GLU A 596 -21.59 35.66 -26.59
C GLU A 596 -20.08 35.59 -26.87
N ASP A 597 -19.76 35.00 -28.03
CA ASP A 597 -18.46 35.05 -28.72
C ASP A 597 -17.44 33.91 -28.53
N TYR A 598 -17.74 32.79 -27.84
CA TYR A 598 -16.77 31.67 -27.72
C TYR A 598 -17.33 30.28 -28.03
N ILE A 599 -16.54 29.47 -28.73
CA ILE A 599 -16.75 28.04 -28.99
C ILE A 599 -15.84 27.24 -28.06
N HIS A 600 -16.43 26.31 -27.31
CA HIS A 600 -15.67 25.32 -26.54
C HIS A 600 -15.41 24.11 -27.42
N ILE A 601 -14.15 23.87 -27.77
CA ILE A 601 -13.70 22.69 -28.50
C ILE A 601 -13.14 21.70 -27.49
N ILE A 602 -13.76 20.54 -27.39
CA ILE A 602 -13.41 19.52 -26.40
C ILE A 602 -12.99 18.26 -27.14
N PHE A 603 -11.73 17.88 -27.02
CA PHE A 603 -11.25 16.58 -27.47
C PHE A 603 -11.47 15.58 -26.34
N LYS A 604 -12.27 14.54 -26.61
CA LYS A 604 -12.59 13.50 -25.63
C LYS A 604 -11.94 12.20 -26.05
N HIS A 605 -11.43 11.47 -25.07
CA HIS A 605 -10.94 10.11 -25.17
C HIS A 605 -11.67 9.30 -24.11
N GLU A 606 -12.65 8.48 -24.52
CA GLU A 606 -13.55 7.76 -23.61
C GLU A 606 -13.18 6.28 -23.54
N GLN A 607 -13.08 5.74 -22.33
CA GLN A 607 -12.67 4.35 -22.09
C GLN A 607 -13.73 3.53 -21.37
N TYR A 608 -14.39 4.09 -20.35
CA TYR A 608 -15.39 3.36 -19.57
C TYR A 608 -16.66 4.16 -19.40
N LYS A 609 -17.78 3.45 -19.26
CA LYS A 609 -19.10 4.01 -18.99
C LYS A 609 -19.74 3.33 -17.81
N ILE A 610 -20.12 4.11 -16.81
CA ILE A 610 -20.89 3.67 -15.65
C ILE A 610 -22.30 4.24 -15.77
N LEU A 611 -23.32 3.39 -15.61
CA LEU A 611 -24.73 3.77 -15.72
C LEU A 611 -25.53 3.44 -14.46
N PHE A 612 -26.31 4.42 -14.02
CA PHE A 612 -27.32 4.31 -12.97
C PHE A 612 -28.70 4.56 -13.57
N ASN A 613 -29.47 3.49 -13.74
CA ASN A 613 -30.87 3.61 -14.09
C ASN A 613 -31.68 4.08 -12.87
N LYS A 614 -32.91 4.60 -13.09
CA LYS A 614 -33.76 5.08 -12.00
C LYS A 614 -34.08 4.00 -10.95
N ASP A 615 -34.09 2.73 -11.33
CA ASP A 615 -34.31 1.59 -10.45
C ASP A 615 -33.02 1.11 -9.75
N HIS A 616 -31.85 1.66 -10.08
CA HIS A 616 -30.57 1.35 -9.42
C HIS A 616 -30.41 2.13 -8.12
N ILE A 617 -31.18 3.21 -7.92
CA ILE A 617 -31.01 4.16 -6.84
C ILE A 617 -32.33 4.43 -6.09
N LYS A 618 -32.25 4.62 -4.78
CA LYS A 618 -33.35 5.14 -3.94
C LYS A 618 -32.83 6.18 -2.97
N PRO A 619 -33.64 7.19 -2.61
CA PRO A 619 -33.31 8.09 -1.52
C PRO A 619 -32.97 7.33 -0.22
N THR A 620 -32.07 7.88 0.60
CA THR A 620 -31.86 7.36 1.95
C THR A 620 -33.06 7.69 2.84
N LYS A 621 -33.38 6.84 3.82
CA LYS A 621 -34.49 7.11 4.75
C LYS A 621 -34.31 8.44 5.49
N GLU A 622 -33.08 8.76 5.89
CA GLU A 622 -32.74 10.04 6.51
C GLU A 622 -33.06 11.21 5.58
N PHE A 623 -32.65 11.12 4.31
CA PHE A 623 -32.93 12.16 3.32
C PHE A 623 -34.44 12.32 3.07
N GLU A 624 -35.19 11.21 2.91
CA GLU A 624 -36.65 11.26 2.74
C GLU A 624 -37.34 11.95 3.92
N GLN A 625 -36.99 11.57 5.15
CA GLN A 625 -37.55 12.18 6.37
C GLN A 625 -37.23 13.67 6.49
N LEU A 626 -36.00 14.07 6.13
CA LEU A 626 -35.60 15.47 6.14
C LEU A 626 -36.37 16.28 5.10
N ILE A 627 -36.57 15.73 3.90
CA ILE A 627 -37.38 16.37 2.86
C ILE A 627 -38.83 16.52 3.33
N GLU A 628 -39.43 15.48 3.89
CA GLU A 628 -40.80 15.53 4.43
C GLU A 628 -40.93 16.55 5.57
N SER A 629 -39.98 16.56 6.50
CA SER A 629 -39.93 17.55 7.58
C SER A 629 -39.75 18.98 7.07
N ALA A 630 -38.94 19.17 6.02
CA ALA A 630 -38.73 20.49 5.43
C ALA A 630 -39.99 21.00 4.73
N LEU A 631 -40.69 20.14 3.98
CA LEU A 631 -41.95 20.46 3.32
C LEU A 631 -43.05 20.88 4.31
N ASN A 632 -43.05 20.29 5.51
CA ASN A 632 -43.99 20.61 6.59
C ASN A 632 -43.53 21.79 7.50
N SER A 633 -42.38 22.40 7.23
CA SER A 633 -41.84 23.49 8.06
C SER A 633 -42.50 24.84 7.78
N LEU A 634 -42.33 25.81 8.68
CA LEU A 634 -42.81 27.18 8.48
C LEU A 634 -42.13 27.91 7.31
N LYS A 635 -40.95 27.44 6.87
CA LYS A 635 -40.18 28.02 5.75
C LYS A 635 -39.64 26.92 4.82
N PRO A 636 -40.50 26.24 4.05
CA PRO A 636 -40.12 25.03 3.31
C PRO A 636 -38.96 25.24 2.34
N LEU A 637 -38.96 26.34 1.59
CA LEU A 637 -37.90 26.63 0.60
C LEU A 637 -36.52 26.78 1.26
N LYS A 638 -36.45 27.44 2.43
CA LYS A 638 -35.18 27.64 3.13
C LYS A 638 -34.68 26.32 3.72
N ALA A 639 -35.57 25.55 4.34
CA ALA A 639 -35.24 24.24 4.89
C ALA A 639 -34.75 23.26 3.80
N LEU A 640 -35.42 23.23 2.65
CA LEU A 640 -34.99 22.42 1.49
C LEU A 640 -33.63 22.88 0.97
N GLN A 641 -33.40 24.19 0.83
CA GLN A 641 -32.10 24.72 0.38
C GLN A 641 -30.97 24.25 1.30
N ASP A 642 -31.16 24.31 2.61
CA ASP A 642 -30.16 23.90 3.59
C ASP A 642 -29.88 22.37 3.49
N ILE A 643 -30.91 21.55 3.30
CA ILE A 643 -30.76 20.11 3.04
C ILE A 643 -29.96 19.86 1.75
N PHE A 644 -30.34 20.47 0.63
CA PHE A 644 -29.67 20.27 -0.66
C PHE A 644 -28.21 20.77 -0.64
N ASN A 645 -27.88 21.77 0.17
CA ASN A 645 -26.50 22.23 0.38
C ASN A 645 -25.62 21.24 1.16
N GLU A 646 -26.20 20.28 1.87
CA GLU A 646 -25.44 19.20 2.53
C GLU A 646 -25.39 17.91 1.71
N TYR A 647 -26.50 17.57 1.06
CA TYR A 647 -26.73 16.30 0.39
C TYR A 647 -26.44 16.31 -1.13
N GLY A 648 -26.29 17.50 -1.73
CA GLY A 648 -26.06 17.66 -3.17
C GLY A 648 -27.34 18.02 -3.93
N HIS A 649 -27.19 18.89 -4.93
CA HIS A 649 -28.26 19.35 -5.81
C HIS A 649 -28.50 18.38 -6.97
N LEU A 650 -27.44 17.71 -7.43
CA LEU A 650 -27.45 16.82 -8.59
C LEU A 650 -26.83 15.47 -8.23
N PHE A 651 -27.29 14.40 -8.88
CA PHE A 651 -26.69 13.07 -8.79
C PHE A 651 -26.44 12.53 -10.19
N PRO A 652 -25.23 12.04 -10.52
CA PRO A 652 -24.93 11.56 -11.86
C PRO A 652 -25.66 10.24 -12.15
N GLN A 653 -26.38 10.17 -13.28
CA GLN A 653 -26.97 8.92 -13.79
C GLN A 653 -26.06 8.21 -14.79
N ARG A 654 -25.12 8.94 -15.39
CA ARG A 654 -24.16 8.43 -16.35
C ARG A 654 -22.81 9.06 -16.06
N ILE A 655 -21.78 8.23 -16.02
CA ILE A 655 -20.41 8.66 -15.80
C ILE A 655 -19.55 8.06 -16.90
N ILE A 656 -18.73 8.88 -17.54
CA ILE A 656 -17.81 8.45 -18.57
C ILE A 656 -16.39 8.68 -18.04
N LEU A 657 -15.59 7.64 -18.02
CA LEU A 657 -14.21 7.72 -17.57
C LEU A 657 -13.29 7.73 -18.79
N GLY A 658 -12.33 8.64 -18.77
CA GLY A 658 -11.50 8.96 -19.91
C GLY A 658 -10.74 10.26 -19.71
N LYS A 659 -10.10 10.74 -20.77
CA LYS A 659 -9.39 12.03 -20.79
C LYS A 659 -10.16 13.05 -21.63
N SER A 660 -10.05 14.32 -21.28
CA SER A 660 -10.58 15.42 -22.07
C SER A 660 -9.62 16.60 -22.09
N LEU A 661 -9.43 17.17 -23.27
CA LEU A 661 -8.71 18.41 -23.50
C LEU A 661 -9.71 19.47 -23.96
N LYS A 662 -9.67 20.64 -23.34
CA LYS A 662 -10.59 21.74 -23.63
C LYS A 662 -9.82 22.94 -24.16
N ASN A 663 -10.23 23.45 -25.32
CA ASN A 663 -9.82 24.72 -25.86
C ASN A 663 -11.04 25.66 -25.96
N ILE A 664 -10.86 26.95 -25.69
CA ILE A 664 -11.91 27.99 -25.77
C ILE A 664 -11.45 29.00 -26.82
N SER A 665 -12.15 29.04 -27.95
CA SER A 665 -11.80 29.91 -29.09
C SER A 665 -12.89 30.94 -29.35
N PRO A 666 -12.57 32.17 -29.76
CA PRO A 666 -13.58 33.13 -30.23
C PRO A 666 -14.33 32.60 -31.47
N THR A 667 -15.59 32.97 -31.66
CA THR A 667 -16.39 32.60 -32.85
C THR A 667 -15.88 33.23 -34.16
N THR A 668 -15.01 34.25 -34.09
CA THR A 668 -14.50 35.01 -35.24
C THR A 668 -13.20 34.49 -35.85
N THR A 669 -12.58 33.43 -35.30
CA THR A 669 -11.31 32.89 -35.80
C THR A 669 -11.53 31.87 -36.92
N SER A 670 -10.99 32.14 -38.11
CA SER A 670 -11.12 31.31 -39.31
C SER A 670 -10.18 30.09 -39.35
N GLU A 671 -9.18 30.01 -38.47
CA GLU A 671 -8.26 28.87 -38.36
C GLU A 671 -8.05 28.53 -36.89
N ILE A 672 -8.36 27.29 -36.51
CA ILE A 672 -8.00 26.70 -35.22
C ILE A 672 -6.82 25.79 -35.52
N ASP A 673 -5.62 26.21 -35.13
CA ASP A 673 -4.41 25.43 -35.34
C ASP A 673 -4.36 24.27 -34.33
N LEU A 674 -4.48 23.04 -34.83
CA LEU A 674 -4.56 21.81 -34.03
C LEU A 674 -3.20 21.09 -33.92
N GLU A 675 -2.16 21.59 -34.58
CA GLU A 675 -0.84 20.91 -34.67
C GLU A 675 -0.02 20.97 -33.37
N HIS A 676 -0.43 21.78 -32.39
CA HIS A 676 0.33 22.01 -31.15
C HIS A 676 -0.33 21.50 -29.85
N LEU A 677 -1.44 20.76 -29.93
CA LEU A 677 -2.08 20.18 -28.74
C LEU A 677 -1.47 18.80 -28.42
N THR A 678 -0.41 18.78 -27.61
CA THR A 678 0.16 17.55 -27.06
C THR A 678 -0.64 17.08 -25.85
N PHE A 679 -0.96 15.78 -25.80
CA PHE A 679 -1.72 15.16 -24.70
C PHE A 679 -0.94 15.09 -23.37
N ASP A 680 0.33 15.47 -23.39
CA ASP A 680 1.28 15.29 -22.29
C ASP A 680 1.20 16.40 -21.21
N ASP A 681 0.51 17.52 -21.47
CA ASP A 681 0.46 18.69 -20.56
C ASP A 681 -0.84 18.80 -19.72
N LEU A 682 -1.63 17.74 -19.59
CA LEU A 682 -2.98 17.85 -19.03
C LEU A 682 -3.17 17.12 -17.69
N ASN A 683 -3.32 17.93 -16.65
CA ASN A 683 -4.03 17.56 -15.42
C ASN A 683 -5.54 17.51 -15.74
N VAL A 684 -6.10 16.32 -15.92
CA VAL A 684 -7.48 16.13 -16.43
C VAL A 684 -8.42 15.62 -15.32
N PRO A 685 -9.56 16.30 -15.05
CA PRO A 685 -10.66 15.72 -14.30
C PRO A 685 -11.58 14.87 -15.18
N TYR A 686 -12.16 13.84 -14.57
CA TYR A 686 -13.02 12.82 -15.18
C TYR A 686 -14.31 13.39 -15.79
N LEU A 687 -14.95 12.61 -16.66
CA LEU A 687 -16.01 13.09 -17.54
C LEU A 687 -17.42 12.71 -17.04
N LEU A 688 -18.02 13.53 -16.18
CA LEU A 688 -19.37 13.30 -15.63
C LEU A 688 -20.47 13.74 -16.63
N THR A 689 -20.84 12.93 -17.62
CA THR A 689 -21.87 13.33 -18.62
C THR A 689 -23.29 13.39 -18.12
#